data_AF-A0AAV0KGN9-F1
#
_entry.id   AF-A0AAV0KGN9-F1
#
_cell.length_a   1.000
_cell.length_b   1.000
_cell.length_c   1.000
_cell.angle_alpha   90.00
_cell.angle_beta   90.00
_cell.angle_gamma   90.00
#
_symmetry.space_group_name_H-M   'P 1'
#
loop_
_entity.id
_entity.type
_entity.pdbx_description
1 polymer ?
#
loop_
_entity_poly.entity_id
_entity_poly.type
_entity_poly.pdbx_seq_one_letter_code
_entity_poly.pdbx_strand_id
1 'polypeptide(L)'
;MSISLEEIKKENVDLERIPVDEVFQQLQCSRSGLTSDEGQKRLQIFGPNKLEEKKESKFLKFLGFMWNPLSWVMEIAAIMAIALANGGGQPPDWQDFVGIVTLLIINSTISFIEENSAGNAAAALMAGLAPKTKVLRDGKWSEQEAAILVPGDVISIKLGDIVPADARLLEGDPLKIDQSALTGESLPVTKNPGDEVFSGSTCKQGEIEAVVIATGVHTFFGKAAHLVDSTNQEGHFQKVLTAIGNFCICSIGLGMIVEIIVMYPIQHRRYRDGIDNLLVLLIGGIPIAMPTVLSVTMAIGSHRLSQQAKEARAGIQEVHFLPFNPVDKRTAITYIDGQGNWHRVSKGAPEQIIELCNLSESAKKKALSIIDKFADRGLRSLAVGRQTVPEKTKESAGGPWQFVGLLPLFDPPRHDSAETIRRALHLGVNVKMITGDQLAIGKETGRRLGMGTNMYPSSALLGQTKDESIATIPVDELIEKADGFAGVFPEHKYEIVKRLQDMKHICGMTGDGVNDAPALKRADIGIAVADATDAARGASDIVLTEPGLSVIVSAVLTSRAIFQRMKNYTIYAVSITIRIVLGFMLIALIWKFDFSPFMVLIIAILNDGTIMTISKDRVKPSPLPDSWKLKEIFATGVVLGTYLAVMTVLFFFGAYGSDFFSEKFGVRSIRHSPDELTAAVYLQVSIVSQALIFVTRSRSWSFVERPGVMLMIAFLIAQLVATLIAVYASWGFARIKGIGWGWAGVIWLYSLVFYFPLDILKFIIRYALSGKAWDNLVQNKTAFTNKNDFGKGEREAQWAAAQRTLHGLQPADTAELFADKNNYRELSEIAEQAKRRAEVARLRELHTLKGHVESVVKLKGLDIETIQQHYTV
;
A
#
# COMPACT_ATOMS: atom_id res chain seq x y z
N MET A 1 8.70 55.31 -10.87
CA MET A 1 7.39 54.94 -11.44
C MET A 1 7.01 53.61 -10.82
N SER A 2 5.82 53.46 -10.26
CA SER A 2 5.34 52.18 -9.74
C SER A 2 4.91 51.28 -10.90
N ILE A 3 5.64 50.19 -11.13
CA ILE A 3 5.29 49.16 -12.11
C ILE A 3 3.95 48.54 -11.69
N SER A 4 3.06 48.24 -12.64
CA SER A 4 1.79 47.59 -12.36
C SER A 4 1.98 46.08 -12.11
N LEU A 5 1.11 45.49 -11.29
CA LEU A 5 1.16 44.05 -10.99
C LEU A 5 0.98 43.17 -12.25
N GLU A 6 0.36 43.68 -13.32
CA GLU A 6 0.29 42.99 -14.62
C GLU A 6 1.59 43.06 -15.43
N GLU A 7 2.37 44.14 -15.29
CA GLU A 7 3.69 44.25 -15.92
C GLU A 7 4.68 43.31 -15.23
N ILE A 8 4.65 43.20 -13.89
CA ILE A 8 5.45 42.21 -13.13
C ILE A 8 5.13 40.76 -13.54
N LYS A 9 3.92 40.49 -14.05
CA LYS A 9 3.54 39.18 -14.62
C LYS A 9 4.07 38.95 -16.05
N LYS A 10 4.33 40.03 -16.81
CA LYS A 10 4.72 39.99 -18.24
C LYS A 10 6.22 40.19 -18.46
N GLU A 11 6.89 40.95 -17.60
CA GLU A 11 8.33 41.18 -17.61
C GLU A 11 9.00 40.36 -16.51
N ASN A 12 10.10 39.66 -16.84
CA ASN A 12 11.01 39.11 -15.82
C ASN A 12 11.77 40.28 -15.17
N VAL A 13 11.12 41.01 -14.27
CA VAL A 13 11.80 41.96 -13.39
C VAL A 13 12.72 41.14 -12.48
N ASP A 14 14.02 41.45 -12.47
CA ASP A 14 15.03 40.77 -11.68
C ASP A 14 14.90 41.16 -10.19
N LEU A 15 13.88 40.59 -9.55
CA LEU A 15 13.63 40.67 -8.11
C LEU A 15 14.64 39.82 -7.30
N GLU A 16 15.49 39.04 -7.98
CA GLU A 16 16.53 38.17 -7.40
C GLU A 16 17.73 39.02 -6.95
N ARG A 17 18.09 40.08 -7.68
CA ARG A 17 19.34 40.85 -7.44
C ARG A 17 19.19 42.22 -6.78
N ILE A 18 17.99 42.79 -6.69
CA ILE A 18 17.76 44.11 -6.08
C ILE A 18 17.72 44.10 -4.54
N PRO A 19 17.94 45.23 -3.84
CA PRO A 19 17.82 45.30 -2.37
C PRO A 19 16.42 44.94 -1.86
N VAL A 20 16.33 44.36 -0.66
CA VAL A 20 15.05 43.89 -0.06
C VAL A 20 14.00 45.01 0.05
N ASP A 21 14.41 46.24 0.40
CA ASP A 21 13.47 47.36 0.51
C ASP A 21 12.94 47.83 -0.86
N GLU A 22 13.67 47.58 -1.96
CA GLU A 22 13.17 47.77 -3.32
C GLU A 22 12.19 46.65 -3.74
N VAL A 23 12.42 45.40 -3.30
CA VAL A 23 11.46 44.29 -3.47
C VAL A 23 10.11 44.64 -2.85
N PHE A 24 10.09 45.21 -1.64
CA PHE A 24 8.85 45.66 -0.99
C PHE A 24 8.13 46.75 -1.80
N GLN A 25 8.87 47.71 -2.38
CA GLN A 25 8.31 48.77 -3.21
C GLN A 25 7.74 48.24 -4.54
N GLN A 26 8.46 47.33 -5.22
CA GLN A 26 8.04 46.77 -6.50
C GLN A 26 6.85 45.81 -6.33
N LEU A 27 6.87 44.93 -5.33
CA LEU A 27 5.75 44.04 -5.01
C LEU A 27 4.59 44.75 -4.28
N GLN A 28 4.69 46.06 -4.01
CA GLN A 28 3.69 46.86 -3.31
C GLN A 28 3.20 46.18 -2.01
N CYS A 29 4.13 45.70 -1.19
CA CYS A 29 3.83 44.93 0.02
C CYS A 29 4.53 45.53 1.25
N SER A 30 4.16 45.06 2.45
CA SER A 30 4.64 45.59 3.73
C SER A 30 5.34 44.52 4.56
N ARG A 31 6.24 44.92 5.46
CA ARG A 31 6.85 44.00 6.45
C ARG A 31 5.81 43.37 7.39
N SER A 32 4.62 43.95 7.52
CA SER A 32 3.46 43.37 8.24
C SER A 32 2.62 42.38 7.41
N GLY A 33 3.09 41.99 6.22
CA GLY A 33 2.39 41.09 5.29
C GLY A 33 1.39 41.81 4.37
N LEU A 34 0.54 41.01 3.73
CA LEU A 34 -0.58 41.47 2.90
C LEU A 34 -1.90 41.44 3.69
N THR A 35 -2.93 42.13 3.20
CA THR A 35 -4.30 41.91 3.70
C THR A 35 -4.94 40.71 3.00
N SER A 36 -5.90 40.05 3.64
CA SER A 36 -6.58 38.88 3.03
C SER A 36 -7.26 39.20 1.69
N ASP A 37 -7.90 40.37 1.58
CA ASP A 37 -8.52 40.83 0.33
C ASP A 37 -7.51 41.04 -0.80
N GLU A 38 -6.33 41.59 -0.48
CA GLU A 38 -5.26 41.83 -1.45
C GLU A 38 -4.62 40.51 -1.91
N GLY A 39 -4.41 39.57 -0.98
CA GLY A 39 -4.01 38.21 -1.31
C GLY A 39 -4.98 37.53 -2.28
N GLN A 40 -6.29 37.67 -2.06
CA GLN A 40 -7.30 37.08 -2.95
C GLN A 40 -7.37 37.76 -4.33
N LYS A 41 -7.17 39.08 -4.43
CA LYS A 41 -7.03 39.77 -5.72
C LYS A 41 -5.80 39.30 -6.49
N ARG A 42 -4.63 39.23 -5.83
CA ARG A 42 -3.39 38.75 -6.45
C ARG A 42 -3.50 37.30 -6.91
N LEU A 43 -4.24 36.45 -6.18
CA LEU A 43 -4.50 35.07 -6.58
C LEU A 43 -5.29 34.98 -7.89
N GLN A 44 -6.18 35.94 -8.18
CA GLN A 44 -6.88 36.02 -9.47
C GLN A 44 -5.96 36.51 -10.60
N ILE A 45 -4.99 37.38 -10.30
CA ILE A 45 -4.03 37.95 -11.28
C ILE A 45 -2.93 36.96 -11.63
N PHE A 46 -2.21 36.43 -10.63
CA PHE A 46 -1.06 35.53 -10.80
C PHE A 46 -1.46 34.07 -10.97
N GLY A 47 -2.63 33.66 -10.44
CA GLY A 47 -3.03 32.27 -10.35
C GLY A 47 -2.53 31.59 -9.06
N PRO A 48 -2.94 30.33 -8.81
CA PRO A 48 -2.51 29.59 -7.64
C PRO A 48 -1.03 29.17 -7.73
N ASN A 49 -0.36 29.10 -6.58
CA ASN A 49 1.00 28.58 -6.44
C ASN A 49 1.03 27.04 -6.56
N LYS A 50 0.74 26.56 -7.76
CA LYS A 50 0.77 25.15 -8.16
C LYS A 50 1.28 25.08 -9.59
N LEU A 51 1.92 23.97 -9.98
CA LEU A 51 2.21 23.70 -11.38
C LEU A 51 0.89 23.53 -12.15
N GLU A 52 0.85 23.94 -13.41
CA GLU A 52 -0.34 23.79 -14.24
C GLU A 52 -0.70 22.31 -14.44
N GLU A 53 -1.74 21.86 -13.76
CA GLU A 53 -2.35 20.56 -14.04
C GLU A 53 -2.96 20.60 -15.44
N LYS A 54 -2.49 19.73 -16.33
CA LYS A 54 -3.13 19.49 -17.63
C LYS A 54 -4.59 19.15 -17.40
N LYS A 55 -5.48 20.09 -17.71
CA LYS A 55 -6.93 19.91 -17.63
C LYS A 55 -7.40 18.98 -18.75
N GLU A 56 -7.21 17.68 -18.57
CA GLU A 56 -7.87 16.68 -19.40
C GLU A 56 -9.39 16.90 -19.32
N SER A 57 -10.04 17.06 -20.47
CA SER A 57 -11.49 17.15 -20.47
C SER A 57 -12.05 15.80 -20.04
N LYS A 58 -13.11 15.81 -19.22
CA LYS A 58 -13.76 14.56 -18.76
C LYS A 58 -14.21 13.68 -19.94
N PHE A 59 -14.51 14.29 -21.09
CA PHE A 59 -14.84 13.59 -22.32
C PHE A 59 -13.62 12.92 -22.99
N LEU A 60 -12.47 13.61 -23.07
CA LEU A 60 -11.22 13.01 -23.55
C LEU A 60 -10.77 11.87 -22.64
N LYS A 61 -10.88 12.04 -21.31
CA LYS A 61 -10.59 10.98 -20.35
C LYS A 61 -11.53 9.78 -20.51
N PHE A 62 -12.84 10.02 -20.72
CA PHE A 62 -13.80 8.96 -21.06
C PHE A 62 -13.38 8.20 -22.33
N LEU A 63 -13.02 8.92 -23.40
CA LEU A 63 -12.59 8.32 -24.67
C LEU A 63 -11.27 7.55 -24.52
N GLY A 64 -10.38 7.97 -23.61
CA GLY A 64 -9.17 7.25 -23.24
C GLY A 64 -9.42 5.83 -22.72
N PHE A 65 -10.52 5.57 -21.99
CA PHE A 65 -10.88 4.21 -21.58
C PHE A 65 -11.25 3.31 -22.76
N MET A 66 -11.83 3.87 -23.83
CA MET A 66 -12.09 3.15 -25.07
C MET A 66 -10.81 2.84 -25.85
N TRP A 67 -9.71 3.56 -25.62
CA TRP A 67 -8.46 3.45 -26.39
C TRP A 67 -7.35 2.69 -25.64
N ASN A 68 -7.70 1.55 -25.05
CA ASN A 68 -6.73 0.65 -24.42
C ASN A 68 -6.45 -0.59 -25.31
N PRO A 69 -5.31 -1.31 -25.14
CA PRO A 69 -4.95 -2.43 -26.02
C PRO A 69 -5.94 -3.59 -26.06
N LEU A 70 -6.75 -3.81 -25.01
CA LEU A 70 -7.82 -4.82 -25.01
C LEU A 70 -9.02 -4.34 -25.83
N SER A 71 -9.38 -3.06 -25.72
CA SER A 71 -10.43 -2.43 -26.51
C SER A 71 -10.10 -2.39 -28.00
N TRP A 72 -8.83 -2.19 -28.41
CA TRP A 72 -8.44 -2.29 -29.83
C TRP A 72 -8.76 -3.67 -30.44
N VAL A 73 -8.55 -4.75 -29.68
CA VAL A 73 -8.88 -6.11 -30.17
C VAL A 73 -10.39 -6.31 -30.25
N MET A 74 -11.18 -5.71 -29.35
CA MET A 74 -12.65 -5.68 -29.44
C MET A 74 -13.15 -4.81 -30.61
N GLU A 75 -12.49 -3.69 -30.93
CA GLU A 75 -12.78 -2.87 -32.09
C GLU A 75 -12.48 -3.63 -33.40
N ILE A 76 -11.37 -4.36 -33.46
CA ILE A 76 -11.07 -5.30 -34.55
C ILE A 76 -12.16 -6.37 -34.66
N ALA A 77 -12.66 -6.93 -33.55
CA ALA A 77 -13.77 -7.88 -33.56
C ALA A 77 -15.08 -7.26 -34.09
N ALA A 78 -15.40 -6.02 -33.68
CA ALA A 78 -16.56 -5.29 -34.18
C ALA A 78 -16.45 -5.02 -35.69
N ILE A 79 -15.29 -4.55 -36.16
CA ILE A 79 -15.00 -4.35 -37.58
C ILE A 79 -15.09 -5.68 -38.34
N MET A 80 -14.60 -6.78 -37.77
CA MET A 80 -14.68 -8.11 -38.37
C MET A 80 -16.13 -8.58 -38.58
N ALA A 81 -17.02 -8.32 -37.63
CA ALA A 81 -18.46 -8.64 -37.72
C ALA A 81 -19.19 -7.87 -38.84
N ILE A 82 -18.72 -6.68 -39.24
CA ILE A 82 -19.24 -5.98 -40.42
C ILE A 82 -18.50 -6.37 -41.69
N ALA A 83 -17.17 -6.39 -41.68
CA ALA A 83 -16.35 -6.50 -42.87
C ALA A 83 -16.28 -7.92 -43.43
N LEU A 84 -16.04 -8.92 -42.56
CA LEU A 84 -15.80 -10.31 -42.96
C LEU A 84 -17.06 -11.18 -42.95
N ALA A 85 -18.14 -10.76 -42.28
CA ALA A 85 -19.44 -11.44 -42.35
C ALA A 85 -20.17 -11.25 -43.70
N ASN A 86 -19.65 -10.42 -44.60
CA ASN A 86 -20.24 -10.21 -45.93
C ASN A 86 -20.06 -11.43 -46.83
N GLY A 87 -21.07 -12.30 -46.87
CA GLY A 87 -21.07 -13.48 -47.73
C GLY A 87 -22.27 -14.41 -47.52
N GLY A 88 -22.44 -15.36 -48.44
CA GLY A 88 -23.43 -16.45 -48.33
C GLY A 88 -24.89 -16.06 -48.60
N GLY A 89 -25.17 -14.84 -49.10
CA GLY A 89 -26.53 -14.38 -49.39
C GLY A 89 -27.31 -13.86 -48.18
N GLN A 90 -26.64 -13.65 -47.05
CA GLN A 90 -27.19 -13.05 -45.82
C GLN A 90 -26.53 -11.68 -45.54
N PRO A 91 -27.24 -10.72 -44.92
CA PRO A 91 -26.66 -9.44 -44.53
C PRO A 91 -25.52 -9.61 -43.50
N PRO A 92 -24.64 -8.61 -43.32
CA PRO A 92 -23.65 -8.62 -42.24
C PRO A 92 -24.30 -8.53 -40.86
N ASP A 93 -23.60 -9.02 -39.84
CA ASP A 93 -24.13 -9.24 -38.49
C ASP A 93 -24.09 -7.94 -37.64
N TRP A 94 -24.85 -6.95 -38.10
CA TRP A 94 -25.02 -5.64 -37.46
C TRP A 94 -25.39 -5.71 -35.97
N GLN A 95 -26.09 -6.76 -35.55
CA GLN A 95 -26.50 -6.96 -34.16
C GLN A 95 -25.31 -7.28 -33.25
N ASP A 96 -24.34 -8.07 -33.73
CA ASP A 96 -23.11 -8.36 -32.99
C ASP A 96 -22.20 -7.12 -32.95
N PHE A 97 -22.10 -6.36 -34.06
CA PHE A 97 -21.40 -5.06 -34.05
C PHE A 97 -21.98 -4.07 -33.02
N VAL A 98 -23.30 -3.81 -33.09
CA VAL A 98 -23.98 -2.90 -32.14
C VAL A 98 -23.85 -3.44 -30.71
N GLY A 99 -23.91 -4.76 -30.54
CA GLY A 99 -23.70 -5.42 -29.25
C GLY A 99 -22.30 -5.19 -28.67
N ILE A 100 -21.24 -5.39 -29.46
CA ILE A 100 -19.85 -5.16 -29.05
C ILE A 100 -19.61 -3.68 -28.70
N VAL A 101 -20.10 -2.76 -29.54
CA VAL A 101 -19.99 -1.31 -29.29
C VAL A 101 -20.74 -0.94 -28.00
N THR A 102 -21.91 -1.54 -27.76
CA THR A 102 -22.67 -1.34 -26.52
C THR A 102 -21.93 -1.86 -25.29
N LEU A 103 -21.28 -3.04 -25.36
CA LEU A 103 -20.42 -3.57 -24.30
C LEU A 103 -19.24 -2.62 -24.02
N LEU A 104 -18.56 -2.12 -25.05
CA LEU A 104 -17.45 -1.17 -24.90
C LEU A 104 -17.90 0.14 -24.24
N ILE A 105 -19.08 0.66 -24.61
CA ILE A 105 -19.67 1.85 -23.98
C ILE A 105 -19.99 1.57 -22.51
N ILE A 106 -20.68 0.47 -22.20
CA ILE A 106 -21.02 0.08 -20.81
C ILE A 106 -19.76 -0.05 -19.95
N ASN A 107 -18.75 -0.79 -20.44
CA ASN A 107 -17.50 -0.99 -19.70
C ASN A 107 -16.75 0.33 -19.50
N SER A 108 -16.68 1.20 -20.52
CA SER A 108 -16.07 2.53 -20.41
C SER A 108 -16.82 3.46 -19.45
N THR A 109 -18.16 3.43 -19.44
CA THR A 109 -18.99 4.19 -18.49
C THR A 109 -18.77 3.72 -17.05
N ILE A 110 -18.78 2.40 -16.83
CA ILE A 110 -18.49 1.79 -15.53
C ILE A 110 -17.09 2.20 -15.05
N SER A 111 -16.09 2.11 -15.93
CA SER A 111 -14.70 2.44 -15.63
C SER A 111 -14.51 3.91 -15.29
N PHE A 112 -15.11 4.80 -16.08
CA PHE A 112 -15.07 6.24 -15.85
C PHE A 112 -15.75 6.63 -14.52
N ILE A 113 -16.91 6.05 -14.19
CA ILE A 113 -17.64 6.37 -12.95
C ILE A 113 -16.83 5.96 -11.72
N GLU A 114 -16.33 4.71 -11.66
CA GLU A 114 -15.55 4.25 -10.51
C GLU A 114 -14.19 4.95 -10.44
N GLU A 115 -13.48 5.20 -11.55
CA GLU A 115 -12.21 5.94 -11.50
C GLU A 115 -12.43 7.41 -11.08
N ASN A 116 -13.52 8.05 -11.49
CA ASN A 116 -13.86 9.40 -11.02
C ASN A 116 -14.26 9.40 -9.53
N SER A 117 -14.94 8.36 -9.04
CA SER A 117 -15.24 8.19 -7.61
C SER A 117 -13.96 7.95 -6.78
N ALA A 118 -13.08 7.08 -7.27
CA ALA A 118 -11.75 6.82 -6.73
C ALA A 118 -10.88 8.09 -6.72
N GLY A 119 -10.87 8.84 -7.82
CA GLY A 119 -10.15 10.10 -7.98
C GLY A 119 -10.63 11.17 -7.02
N ASN A 120 -11.95 11.30 -6.80
CA ASN A 120 -12.50 12.21 -5.79
C ASN A 120 -12.07 11.83 -4.36
N ALA A 121 -12.07 10.54 -4.02
CA ALA A 121 -11.60 10.07 -2.71
C ALA A 121 -10.08 10.26 -2.53
N ALA A 122 -9.30 10.08 -3.59
CA ALA A 122 -7.87 10.37 -3.61
C ALA A 122 -7.56 11.88 -3.55
N ALA A 123 -8.36 12.72 -4.20
CA ALA A 123 -8.23 14.18 -4.14
C ALA A 123 -8.47 14.72 -2.72
N ALA A 124 -9.43 14.15 -1.98
CA ALA A 124 -9.63 14.47 -0.56
C ALA A 124 -8.41 14.08 0.31
N LEU A 125 -7.73 12.98 -0.03
CA LEU A 125 -6.48 12.57 0.62
C LEU A 125 -5.31 13.50 0.24
N MET A 126 -5.18 13.86 -1.04
CA MET A 126 -4.18 14.82 -1.53
C MET A 126 -4.35 16.21 -0.91
N ALA A 127 -5.58 16.67 -0.66
CA ALA A 127 -5.83 17.91 0.07
C ALA A 127 -5.34 17.85 1.53
N GLY A 128 -5.49 16.71 2.20
CA GLY A 128 -4.94 16.49 3.55
C GLY A 128 -3.41 16.42 3.59
N LEU A 129 -2.78 16.06 2.46
CA LEU A 129 -1.32 15.98 2.26
C LEU A 129 -0.73 17.24 1.59
N ALA A 130 -1.56 18.22 1.23
CA ALA A 130 -1.11 19.41 0.52
C ALA A 130 -0.08 20.17 1.36
N PRO A 131 1.04 20.65 0.77
CA PRO A 131 2.02 21.44 1.49
C PRO A 131 1.35 22.64 2.15
N LYS A 132 1.60 22.83 3.44
CA LYS A 132 1.13 24.00 4.19
C LYS A 132 2.29 24.93 4.47
N THR A 133 1.98 26.21 4.62
CA THR A 133 2.95 27.25 4.95
C THR A 133 2.33 28.25 5.92
N LYS A 134 3.18 28.84 6.78
CA LYS A 134 2.78 29.88 7.71
C LYS A 134 2.93 31.23 7.02
N VAL A 135 1.79 31.87 6.77
CA VAL A 135 1.67 33.18 6.13
C VAL A 135 1.28 34.25 7.15
N LEU A 136 1.88 35.43 7.02
CA LEU A 136 1.49 36.63 7.74
C LEU A 136 0.48 37.41 6.89
N ARG A 137 -0.80 37.37 7.26
CA ARG A 137 -1.87 38.16 6.63
C ARG A 137 -2.69 38.90 7.69
N ASP A 138 -3.09 40.13 7.38
CA ASP A 138 -3.79 41.04 8.31
C ASP A 138 -3.05 41.21 9.67
N GLY A 139 -1.72 41.16 9.64
CA GLY A 139 -0.87 41.22 10.84
C GLY A 139 -0.93 39.99 11.75
N LYS A 140 -1.52 38.87 11.30
CA LYS A 140 -1.60 37.60 12.05
C LYS A 140 -0.96 36.46 11.29
N TRP A 141 -0.19 35.65 12.00
CA TRP A 141 0.33 34.37 11.49
C TRP A 141 -0.80 33.35 11.41
N SER A 142 -1.00 32.79 10.22
CA SER A 142 -1.96 31.70 9.95
C SER A 142 -1.30 30.61 9.11
N GLU A 143 -1.67 29.35 9.34
CA GLU A 143 -1.22 28.23 8.51
C GLU A 143 -2.22 28.02 7.37
N GLN A 144 -1.79 28.16 6.12
CA GLN A 144 -2.63 28.03 4.93
C GLN A 144 -2.00 27.05 3.92
N GLU A 145 -2.81 26.59 2.97
CA GLU A 145 -2.32 25.75 1.86
C GLU A 145 -1.38 26.55 0.97
N ALA A 146 -0.22 25.97 0.63
CA ALA A 146 0.80 26.62 -0.19
C ALA A 146 0.29 27.04 -1.57
N ALA A 147 -0.80 26.46 -2.07
CA ALA A 147 -1.43 26.81 -3.34
C ALA A 147 -2.10 28.20 -3.35
N ILE A 148 -2.43 28.77 -2.18
CA ILE A 148 -3.08 30.09 -2.02
C ILE A 148 -2.03 31.21 -1.85
N LEU A 149 -0.74 30.86 -1.90
CA LEU A 149 0.37 31.80 -1.75
C LEU A 149 0.52 32.66 -3.01
N VAL A 150 0.82 33.95 -2.83
CA VAL A 150 0.96 34.92 -3.93
C VAL A 150 2.26 35.74 -3.80
N PRO A 151 2.79 36.31 -4.91
CA PRO A 151 3.90 37.25 -4.85
C PRO A 151 3.61 38.43 -3.91
N GLY A 152 4.53 38.67 -2.97
CA GLY A 152 4.43 39.67 -1.90
C GLY A 152 3.85 39.17 -0.58
N ASP A 153 3.40 37.91 -0.46
CA ASP A 153 3.12 37.31 0.86
C ASP A 153 4.41 37.23 1.69
N VAL A 154 4.30 37.40 3.01
CA VAL A 154 5.39 37.13 3.97
C VAL A 154 5.14 35.76 4.60
N ILE A 155 6.15 34.89 4.56
CA ILE A 155 6.14 33.52 5.09
C ILE A 155 7.20 33.33 6.19
N SER A 156 6.95 32.39 7.09
CA SER A 156 7.94 31.89 8.06
C SER A 156 8.44 30.53 7.60
N ILE A 157 9.76 30.38 7.43
CA ILE A 157 10.42 29.13 7.03
C ILE A 157 11.16 28.58 8.25
N LYS A 158 10.73 27.40 8.72
CA LYS A 158 11.30 26.72 9.90
C LYS A 158 12.13 25.50 9.50
N LEU A 159 12.93 25.00 10.43
CA LEU A 159 13.66 23.74 10.24
C LEU A 159 12.68 22.60 9.93
N GLY A 160 12.89 21.93 8.80
CA GLY A 160 12.05 20.82 8.33
C GLY A 160 10.98 21.19 7.31
N ASP A 161 10.71 22.48 7.14
CA ASP A 161 9.77 22.97 6.14
C ASP A 161 10.35 22.82 4.73
N ILE A 162 9.48 22.50 3.77
CA ILE A 162 9.77 22.63 2.35
C ILE A 162 9.46 24.07 1.96
N VAL A 163 10.40 24.74 1.31
CA VAL A 163 10.22 26.11 0.81
C VAL A 163 9.10 26.10 -0.24
N PRO A 164 7.98 26.83 -0.03
CA PRO A 164 6.75 26.64 -0.81
C PRO A 164 6.72 27.39 -2.15
N ALA A 165 7.60 28.37 -2.32
CA ALA A 165 7.69 29.29 -3.46
C ALA A 165 9.08 29.95 -3.43
N ASP A 166 9.50 30.56 -4.53
CA ASP A 166 10.77 31.30 -4.55
C ASP A 166 10.60 32.58 -3.72
N ALA A 167 11.49 32.79 -2.75
CA ALA A 167 11.34 33.83 -1.73
C ALA A 167 12.68 34.53 -1.42
N ARG A 168 12.61 35.75 -0.89
CA ARG A 168 13.75 36.53 -0.40
C ARG A 168 13.76 36.58 1.11
N LEU A 169 14.90 36.31 1.72
CA LEU A 169 15.02 36.27 3.17
C LEU A 169 15.00 37.68 3.77
N LEU A 170 14.26 37.83 4.86
CA LEU A 170 14.19 39.06 5.65
C LEU A 170 15.27 39.03 6.75
N GLU A 171 15.14 39.88 7.76
CA GLU A 171 16.08 39.98 8.89
C GLU A 171 15.97 38.74 9.82
N GLY A 172 17.11 38.16 10.20
CA GLY A 172 17.17 36.99 11.08
C GLY A 172 18.54 36.29 11.07
N ASP A 173 18.64 35.15 11.76
CA ASP A 173 19.84 34.32 11.74
C ASP A 173 19.97 33.56 10.39
N PRO A 174 21.19 33.40 9.83
CA PRO A 174 21.39 32.63 8.60
C PRO A 174 20.89 31.19 8.70
N LEU A 175 20.14 30.74 7.69
CA LEU A 175 19.64 29.36 7.60
C LEU A 175 20.50 28.51 6.64
N LYS A 176 20.41 27.19 6.78
CA LYS A 176 20.99 26.25 5.81
C LYS A 176 19.90 25.54 5.05
N ILE A 177 19.97 25.62 3.73
CA ILE A 177 19.01 25.03 2.81
C ILE A 177 19.67 23.90 2.02
N ASP A 178 19.02 22.75 2.01
CA ASP A 178 19.31 21.64 1.12
C ASP A 178 18.63 21.90 -0.23
N GLN A 179 19.45 22.13 -1.25
CA GLN A 179 19.04 22.34 -2.64
C GLN A 179 19.34 21.11 -3.52
N SER A 180 19.67 19.95 -2.93
CA SER A 180 20.06 18.74 -3.67
C SER A 180 19.01 18.25 -4.68
N ALA A 181 17.72 18.51 -4.42
CA ALA A 181 16.63 18.21 -5.34
C ALA A 181 16.60 19.10 -6.60
N LEU A 182 17.27 20.26 -6.57
CA LEU A 182 17.31 21.27 -7.64
C LEU A 182 18.65 21.29 -8.37
N THR A 183 19.76 21.31 -7.62
CA THR A 183 21.13 21.45 -8.16
C THR A 183 21.86 20.12 -8.28
N GLY A 184 21.40 19.07 -7.59
CA GLY A 184 22.12 17.80 -7.43
C GLY A 184 23.23 17.85 -6.36
N GLU A 185 23.57 19.01 -5.81
CA GLU A 185 24.63 19.16 -4.80
C GLU A 185 24.13 18.73 -3.42
N SER A 186 24.82 17.78 -2.79
CA SER A 186 24.35 17.15 -1.55
C SER A 186 24.66 17.93 -0.26
N LEU A 187 25.46 19.00 -0.34
CA LEU A 187 25.81 19.83 0.82
C LEU A 187 24.81 20.98 0.97
N PRO A 188 24.23 21.21 2.17
CA PRO A 188 23.30 22.31 2.38
C PRO A 188 24.05 23.64 2.40
N VAL A 189 23.53 24.60 1.62
CA VAL A 189 24.10 25.93 1.43
C VAL A 189 23.60 26.87 2.51
N THR A 190 24.51 27.64 3.13
CA THR A 190 24.14 28.73 4.05
C THR A 190 23.60 29.91 3.26
N LYS A 191 22.44 30.43 3.66
CA LYS A 191 21.77 31.60 3.09
C LYS A 191 21.59 32.65 4.19
N ASN A 192 21.86 33.91 3.87
CA ASN A 192 21.85 35.04 4.79
C ASN A 192 20.61 35.93 4.54
N PRO A 193 20.26 36.84 5.48
CA PRO A 193 19.30 37.90 5.22
C PRO A 193 19.57 38.62 3.88
N GLY A 194 18.52 38.75 3.06
CA GLY A 194 18.60 39.32 1.71
C GLY A 194 18.98 38.36 0.59
N ASP A 195 19.42 37.13 0.88
CA ASP A 195 19.62 36.09 -0.15
C ASP A 195 18.28 35.49 -0.61
N GLU A 196 18.29 34.90 -1.81
CA GLU A 196 17.14 34.15 -2.37
C GLU A 196 17.09 32.69 -1.91
N VAL A 197 15.89 32.11 -1.89
CA VAL A 197 15.63 30.70 -1.60
C VAL A 197 14.61 30.12 -2.58
N PHE A 198 14.84 28.90 -3.07
CA PHE A 198 14.05 28.31 -4.16
C PHE A 198 12.99 27.33 -3.66
N SER A 199 11.85 27.32 -4.35
CA SER A 199 10.74 26.38 -4.16
C SER A 199 11.21 24.92 -4.26
N GLY A 200 10.71 24.06 -3.37
CA GLY A 200 11.10 22.65 -3.28
C GLY A 200 12.40 22.38 -2.52
N SER A 201 13.16 23.42 -2.15
CA SER A 201 14.32 23.26 -1.25
C SER A 201 13.85 22.92 0.17
N THR A 202 14.69 22.26 0.97
CA THR A 202 14.37 21.90 2.37
C THR A 202 15.22 22.69 3.36
N CYS A 203 14.60 23.32 4.36
CA CYS A 203 15.34 23.95 5.45
C CYS A 203 15.93 22.89 6.40
N LYS A 204 17.26 22.83 6.53
CA LYS A 204 17.98 21.89 7.42
C LYS A 204 18.36 22.51 8.75
N GLN A 205 18.62 23.82 8.81
CA GLN A 205 19.03 24.55 10.03
C GLN A 205 18.52 25.99 9.96
N GLY A 206 18.12 26.54 11.11
CA GLY A 206 17.63 27.92 11.23
C GLY A 206 16.11 28.07 11.16
N GLU A 207 15.65 29.28 11.46
CA GLU A 207 14.28 29.76 11.24
C GLU A 207 14.38 31.23 10.85
N ILE A 208 13.67 31.63 9.79
CA ILE A 208 13.69 33.01 9.29
C ILE A 208 12.39 33.35 8.56
N GLU A 209 12.07 34.64 8.50
CA GLU A 209 10.96 35.16 7.68
C GLU A 209 11.44 35.46 6.25
N ALA A 210 10.57 35.31 5.26
CA ALA A 210 10.88 35.55 3.86
C ALA A 210 9.69 36.18 3.11
N VAL A 211 9.94 37.01 2.10
CA VAL A 211 8.91 37.55 1.21
C VAL A 211 8.88 36.77 -0.11
N VAL A 212 7.70 36.34 -0.54
CA VAL A 212 7.50 35.52 -1.75
C VAL A 212 7.73 36.38 -3.00
N ILE A 213 8.64 35.94 -3.86
CA ILE A 213 9.00 36.61 -5.12
C ILE A 213 8.20 36.03 -6.29
N ALA A 214 8.24 34.70 -6.46
CA ALA A 214 7.64 34.01 -7.59
C ALA A 214 6.93 32.71 -7.16
N THR A 215 5.86 32.37 -7.86
CA THR A 215 4.95 31.26 -7.51
C THR A 215 4.66 30.35 -8.70
N GLY A 216 4.31 29.09 -8.43
CA GLY A 216 3.90 28.09 -9.42
C GLY A 216 4.94 27.91 -10.52
N VAL A 217 4.47 27.98 -11.78
CA VAL A 217 5.30 27.82 -12.98
C VAL A 217 6.41 28.89 -13.11
N HIS A 218 6.25 30.06 -12.48
CA HIS A 218 7.26 31.13 -12.55
C HIS A 218 8.49 30.91 -11.65
N THR A 219 8.42 29.95 -10.72
CA THR A 219 9.58 29.55 -9.89
C THR A 219 10.68 28.91 -10.72
N PHE A 220 11.92 28.92 -10.23
CA PHE A 220 13.05 28.19 -10.84
C PHE A 220 12.71 26.71 -11.03
N PHE A 221 12.13 26.07 -10.00
CA PHE A 221 11.65 24.69 -10.08
C PHE A 221 10.55 24.52 -11.14
N GLY A 222 9.56 25.42 -11.18
CA GLY A 222 8.44 25.35 -12.12
C GLY A 222 8.87 25.50 -13.58
N LYS A 223 9.79 26.44 -13.86
CA LYS A 223 10.43 26.62 -15.17
C LYS A 223 11.16 25.35 -15.62
N ALA A 224 11.92 24.72 -14.71
CA ALA A 224 12.62 23.47 -15.00
C ALA A 224 11.64 22.28 -15.19
N ALA A 225 10.64 22.14 -14.32
CA ALA A 225 9.66 21.05 -14.39
C ALA A 225 8.84 21.08 -15.69
N HIS A 226 8.43 22.27 -16.15
CA HIS A 226 7.72 22.45 -17.43
C HIS A 226 8.56 21.98 -18.64
N LEU A 227 9.89 21.97 -18.55
CA LEU A 227 10.78 21.49 -19.62
C LEU A 227 10.99 19.96 -19.59
N VAL A 228 10.71 19.30 -18.46
CA VAL A 228 11.01 17.88 -18.20
C VAL A 228 9.78 16.94 -18.37
N ASP A 229 8.60 17.50 -18.63
CA ASP A 229 7.28 16.85 -18.74
C ASP A 229 7.09 15.90 -19.96
N SER A 230 8.13 15.15 -20.31
CA SER A 230 8.21 14.21 -21.45
C SER A 230 8.83 12.85 -21.10
N THR A 231 9.26 12.60 -19.86
CA THR A 231 9.85 11.31 -19.42
C THR A 231 8.90 10.43 -18.61
N ASN A 232 7.82 9.96 -19.24
CA ASN A 232 6.89 9.01 -18.62
C ASN A 232 7.47 7.58 -18.62
N GLN A 233 8.19 7.22 -17.55
CA GLN A 233 8.66 5.85 -17.36
C GLN A 233 7.55 5.00 -16.72
N GLU A 234 7.02 4.01 -17.45
CA GLU A 234 5.89 3.20 -16.98
C GLU A 234 6.15 2.52 -15.63
N GLY A 235 5.24 2.74 -14.67
CA GLY A 235 5.29 2.15 -13.35
C GLY A 235 5.18 0.62 -13.37
N HIS A 236 5.77 -0.04 -12.36
CA HIS A 236 5.82 -1.51 -12.27
C HIS A 236 4.42 -2.17 -12.34
N PHE A 237 3.41 -1.54 -11.73
CA PHE A 237 2.02 -2.01 -11.81
C PHE A 237 1.47 -2.06 -13.24
N GLN A 238 1.71 -1.00 -14.04
CA GLN A 238 1.30 -0.91 -15.45
C GLN A 238 1.91 -2.06 -16.26
N LYS A 239 3.22 -2.32 -16.07
CA LYS A 239 3.94 -3.41 -16.74
C LYS A 239 3.36 -4.79 -16.40
N VAL A 240 2.98 -5.03 -15.15
CA VAL A 240 2.34 -6.30 -14.75
C VAL A 240 0.94 -6.43 -15.35
N LEU A 241 0.14 -5.36 -15.39
CA LEU A 241 -1.17 -5.33 -16.02
C LEU A 241 -1.07 -5.66 -17.52
N THR A 242 -0.14 -5.03 -18.23
CA THR A 242 0.17 -5.30 -19.64
C THR A 242 0.62 -6.76 -19.86
N ALA A 243 1.42 -7.33 -18.95
CA ALA A 243 1.84 -8.73 -19.05
C ALA A 243 0.68 -9.73 -18.92
N ILE A 244 -0.32 -9.44 -18.07
CA ILE A 244 -1.53 -10.25 -17.93
C ILE A 244 -2.40 -10.11 -19.19
N GLY A 245 -2.62 -8.88 -19.68
CA GLY A 245 -3.36 -8.63 -20.91
C GLY A 245 -2.75 -9.34 -22.12
N ASN A 246 -1.43 -9.25 -22.27
CA ASN A 246 -0.69 -9.91 -23.33
C ASN A 246 -0.81 -11.44 -23.27
N PHE A 247 -0.77 -12.05 -22.07
CA PHE A 247 -1.00 -13.49 -21.92
C PHE A 247 -2.38 -13.93 -22.45
N CYS A 248 -3.44 -13.15 -22.14
CA CYS A 248 -4.77 -13.41 -22.67
C CYS A 248 -4.83 -13.23 -24.19
N ILE A 249 -4.27 -12.16 -24.74
CA ILE A 249 -4.21 -11.90 -26.20
C ILE A 249 -3.47 -13.04 -26.92
N CYS A 250 -2.30 -13.46 -26.44
CA CYS A 250 -1.55 -14.58 -27.01
C CYS A 250 -2.34 -15.89 -26.98
N SER A 251 -3.12 -16.14 -25.90
CA SER A 251 -3.95 -17.33 -25.78
C SER A 251 -5.08 -17.36 -26.82
N ILE A 252 -5.74 -16.22 -27.04
CA ILE A 252 -6.78 -16.05 -28.06
C ILE A 252 -6.18 -16.20 -29.46
N GLY A 253 -5.08 -15.51 -29.76
CA GLY A 253 -4.39 -15.58 -31.04
C GLY A 253 -3.94 -17.00 -31.40
N LEU A 254 -3.43 -17.76 -30.42
CA LEU A 254 -3.11 -19.18 -30.61
C LEU A 254 -4.35 -20.02 -30.95
N GLY A 255 -5.46 -19.81 -30.23
CA GLY A 255 -6.74 -20.48 -30.51
C GLY A 255 -7.25 -20.19 -31.93
N MET A 256 -7.28 -18.91 -32.32
CA MET A 256 -7.69 -18.48 -33.67
C MET A 256 -6.81 -19.09 -34.77
N ILE A 257 -5.48 -19.15 -34.57
CA ILE A 257 -4.56 -19.77 -35.53
C ILE A 257 -4.87 -21.27 -35.68
N VAL A 258 -5.12 -21.98 -34.57
CA VAL A 258 -5.50 -23.41 -34.60
C VAL A 258 -6.84 -23.61 -35.31
N GLU A 259 -7.85 -22.78 -35.05
CA GLU A 259 -9.14 -22.83 -35.74
C GLU A 259 -8.99 -22.61 -37.25
N ILE A 260 -8.30 -21.55 -37.67
CA ILE A 260 -8.08 -21.23 -39.10
C ILE A 260 -7.36 -22.39 -39.81
N ILE A 261 -6.33 -22.97 -39.18
CA ILE A 261 -5.54 -24.08 -39.73
C ILE A 261 -6.35 -25.40 -39.81
N VAL A 262 -7.33 -25.64 -38.94
CA VAL A 262 -8.13 -26.88 -39.00
C VAL A 262 -9.41 -26.70 -39.82
N MET A 263 -10.10 -25.57 -39.70
CA MET A 263 -11.43 -25.38 -40.30
C MET A 263 -11.39 -25.20 -41.82
N TYR A 264 -10.43 -24.46 -42.36
CA TYR A 264 -10.39 -24.17 -43.80
C TYR A 264 -9.67 -25.24 -44.63
N PRO A 265 -8.40 -25.63 -44.36
CA PRO A 265 -7.70 -26.58 -45.23
C PRO A 265 -7.98 -28.05 -44.88
N ILE A 266 -8.39 -28.38 -43.64
CA ILE A 266 -8.67 -29.79 -43.25
C ILE A 266 -10.18 -30.09 -43.29
N GLN A 267 -11.03 -29.23 -42.72
CA GLN A 267 -12.47 -29.48 -42.65
C GLN A 267 -13.29 -28.89 -43.81
N HIS A 268 -12.67 -28.07 -44.68
CA HIS A 268 -13.29 -27.37 -45.81
C HIS A 268 -14.63 -26.69 -45.47
N ARG A 269 -14.67 -25.97 -44.34
CA ARG A 269 -15.87 -25.22 -43.94
C ARG A 269 -16.13 -24.01 -44.82
N ARG A 270 -17.38 -23.54 -44.79
CA ARG A 270 -17.76 -22.26 -45.39
C ARG A 270 -17.03 -21.13 -44.66
N TYR A 271 -16.70 -20.10 -45.43
CA TYR A 271 -16.00 -18.92 -44.92
C TYR A 271 -16.74 -18.23 -43.75
N ARG A 272 -18.06 -18.02 -43.88
CA ARG A 272 -18.87 -17.32 -42.87
C ARG A 272 -18.90 -18.06 -41.53
N ASP A 273 -19.19 -19.35 -41.53
CA ASP A 273 -19.20 -20.21 -40.33
C ASP A 273 -17.86 -20.19 -39.57
N GLY A 274 -16.75 -19.92 -40.28
CA GLY A 274 -15.44 -19.68 -39.68
C GLY A 274 -15.31 -18.34 -38.95
N ILE A 275 -15.90 -17.26 -39.47
CA ILE A 275 -15.86 -15.93 -38.85
C ILE A 275 -16.62 -15.91 -37.51
N ASP A 276 -17.75 -16.61 -37.41
CA ASP A 276 -18.54 -16.71 -36.16
C ASP A 276 -17.73 -17.28 -34.99
N ASN A 277 -16.96 -18.35 -35.23
CA ASN A 277 -16.14 -18.97 -34.18
C ASN A 277 -14.97 -18.05 -33.78
N LEU A 278 -14.36 -17.35 -34.74
CA LEU A 278 -13.34 -16.34 -34.45
C LEU A 278 -13.90 -15.15 -33.65
N LEU A 279 -15.14 -14.72 -33.91
CA LEU A 279 -15.84 -13.71 -33.10
C LEU A 279 -16.11 -14.21 -31.67
N VAL A 280 -16.54 -15.46 -31.50
CA VAL A 280 -16.73 -16.11 -30.19
C VAL A 280 -15.44 -16.08 -29.36
N LEU A 281 -14.30 -16.41 -29.96
CA LEU A 281 -12.98 -16.39 -29.30
C LEU A 281 -12.56 -14.97 -28.89
N LEU A 282 -12.79 -13.97 -29.75
CA LEU A 282 -12.45 -12.57 -29.45
C LEU A 282 -13.34 -11.99 -28.34
N ILE A 283 -14.67 -12.07 -28.48
CA ILE A 283 -15.63 -11.42 -27.58
C ILE A 283 -15.54 -11.99 -26.16
N GLY A 284 -15.47 -13.33 -26.02
CA GLY A 284 -15.44 -13.96 -24.69
C GLY A 284 -14.04 -14.16 -24.11
N GLY A 285 -13.00 -14.10 -24.94
CA GLY A 285 -11.62 -14.29 -24.49
C GLY A 285 -11.05 -13.08 -23.74
N ILE A 286 -11.51 -11.86 -24.05
CA ILE A 286 -10.88 -10.61 -23.59
C ILE A 286 -11.48 -10.16 -22.25
N PRO A 287 -10.68 -10.09 -21.15
CA PRO A 287 -11.17 -9.63 -19.86
C PRO A 287 -11.13 -8.10 -19.76
N ILE A 288 -12.04 -7.41 -20.47
CA ILE A 288 -12.05 -5.94 -20.61
C ILE A 288 -12.08 -5.22 -19.26
N ALA A 289 -12.88 -5.70 -18.30
CA ALA A 289 -12.99 -5.10 -16.96
C ALA A 289 -11.71 -5.20 -16.08
N MET A 290 -10.64 -5.84 -16.55
CA MET A 290 -9.49 -6.19 -15.71
C MET A 290 -8.65 -5.01 -15.21
N PRO A 291 -8.23 -4.04 -16.05
CA PRO A 291 -7.61 -2.79 -15.61
C PRO A 291 -8.43 -2.06 -14.53
N THR A 292 -9.73 -1.93 -14.78
CA THR A 292 -10.67 -1.17 -13.95
C THR A 292 -10.81 -1.76 -12.56
N VAL A 293 -11.08 -3.07 -12.44
CA VAL A 293 -11.24 -3.72 -11.13
C VAL A 293 -9.96 -3.61 -10.30
N LEU A 294 -8.79 -3.76 -10.93
CA LEU A 294 -7.49 -3.65 -10.24
C LEU A 294 -7.24 -2.21 -9.73
N SER A 295 -7.46 -1.19 -10.57
CA SER A 295 -7.31 0.23 -10.22
C SER A 295 -8.24 0.64 -9.05
N VAL A 296 -9.54 0.36 -9.18
CA VAL A 296 -10.56 0.73 -8.19
C VAL A 296 -10.32 0.05 -6.83
N THR A 297 -9.82 -1.19 -6.84
CA THR A 297 -9.46 -1.92 -5.60
C THR A 297 -8.34 -1.23 -4.81
N MET A 298 -7.39 -0.57 -5.48
CA MET A 298 -6.34 0.22 -4.81
C MET A 298 -6.89 1.51 -4.20
N ALA A 299 -7.69 2.27 -4.95
CA ALA A 299 -8.21 3.57 -4.50
C ALA A 299 -9.12 3.45 -3.27
N ILE A 300 -9.99 2.43 -3.23
CA ILE A 300 -10.83 2.12 -2.05
C ILE A 300 -9.96 1.73 -0.84
N GLY A 301 -8.76 1.18 -1.07
CA GLY A 301 -7.77 0.87 -0.04
C GLY A 301 -7.17 2.13 0.61
N SER A 302 -6.74 3.08 -0.22
CA SER A 302 -6.12 4.35 0.23
C SER A 302 -7.06 5.16 1.16
N HIS A 303 -8.34 5.26 0.79
CA HIS A 303 -9.33 6.04 1.53
C HIS A 303 -9.57 5.58 2.99
N ARG A 304 -9.15 4.36 3.38
CA ARG A 304 -9.38 3.81 4.74
C ARG A 304 -8.31 4.19 5.78
N LEU A 305 -7.34 5.05 5.44
CA LEU A 305 -6.11 5.26 6.22
C LEU A 305 -5.93 6.69 6.80
N SER A 306 -7.01 7.49 6.90
CA SER A 306 -6.90 8.92 7.22
C SER A 306 -7.91 9.43 8.27
N GLN A 307 -7.46 9.65 9.52
CA GLN A 307 -8.11 10.51 10.54
C GLN A 307 -7.07 11.22 11.45
N GLN A 308 -7.44 12.39 12.01
CA GLN A 308 -6.57 13.45 12.60
C GLN A 308 -6.32 13.22 14.13
N ALA A 309 -5.59 14.03 14.94
CA ALA A 309 -5.16 15.45 14.84
C ALA A 309 -4.00 15.86 15.80
N LYS A 310 -3.48 17.07 15.57
CA LYS A 310 -2.60 17.94 16.42
C LYS A 310 -3.41 18.74 17.48
N GLU A 311 -2.90 19.54 18.44
CA GLU A 311 -1.56 19.95 18.98
C GLU A 311 -1.74 20.48 20.43
N ALA A 312 -0.67 20.75 21.22
CA ALA A 312 -0.79 21.47 22.51
C ALA A 312 0.50 22.15 23.05
N ARG A 313 0.43 23.45 23.42
CA ARG A 313 1.02 24.09 24.64
C ARG A 313 0.91 25.63 24.65
N ALA A 314 0.86 26.23 25.84
CA ALA A 314 0.87 27.68 26.09
C ALA A 314 1.49 27.99 27.47
N GLY A 315 1.92 29.24 27.72
CA GLY A 315 2.15 29.74 29.10
C GLY A 315 3.48 30.46 29.43
N ILE A 316 4.34 30.80 28.46
CA ILE A 316 5.59 31.56 28.70
C ILE A 316 5.69 32.72 27.71
N GLN A 317 6.06 33.92 28.17
CA GLN A 317 6.37 35.05 27.28
C GLN A 317 7.84 34.96 26.82
N GLU A 318 8.01 34.35 25.66
CA GLU A 318 9.29 34.18 24.98
C GLU A 318 9.79 35.51 24.38
N VAL A 319 11.09 35.78 24.49
CA VAL A 319 11.72 37.00 23.92
C VAL A 319 12.62 36.66 22.73
N HIS A 320 13.33 35.54 22.83
CA HIS A 320 14.11 34.96 21.75
C HIS A 320 14.34 33.47 22.02
N PHE A 321 14.01 32.62 21.07
CA PHE A 321 14.30 31.18 21.13
C PHE A 321 15.32 30.83 20.05
N LEU A 322 16.42 30.22 20.49
CA LEU A 322 17.37 29.53 19.63
C LEU A 322 16.82 28.10 19.40
N PRO A 323 16.29 27.79 18.21
CA PRO A 323 15.72 26.49 17.90
C PRO A 323 16.77 25.38 17.90
N PHE A 324 16.31 24.13 17.83
CA PHE A 324 17.22 22.99 17.89
C PHE A 324 18.02 22.87 16.60
N ASN A 325 19.34 23.03 16.69
CA ASN A 325 20.24 22.73 15.58
C ASN A 325 20.82 21.31 15.75
N PRO A 326 20.71 20.41 14.74
CA PRO A 326 21.34 19.09 14.77
C PRO A 326 22.87 19.09 14.97
N VAL A 327 23.56 20.19 14.62
CA VAL A 327 25.01 20.36 14.83
C VAL A 327 25.30 20.76 16.28
N ASP A 328 24.70 21.84 16.77
CA ASP A 328 24.93 22.36 18.13
C ASP A 328 24.27 21.48 19.22
N LYS A 329 23.33 20.62 18.81
CA LYS A 329 22.52 19.69 19.62
C LYS A 329 21.91 20.32 20.88
N ARG A 330 21.59 21.62 20.81
CA ARG A 330 21.02 22.41 21.90
C ARG A 330 19.87 23.28 21.41
N THR A 331 19.05 23.71 22.36
CA THR A 331 18.08 24.81 22.25
C THR A 331 18.40 25.81 23.35
N ALA A 332 18.06 27.07 23.18
CA ALA A 332 18.08 28.04 24.27
C ALA A 332 16.86 28.94 24.20
N ILE A 333 16.26 29.27 25.34
CA ILE A 333 15.22 30.30 25.43
C ILE A 333 15.75 31.45 26.27
N THR A 334 15.68 32.65 25.71
CA THR A 334 15.80 33.91 26.45
C THR A 334 14.39 34.36 26.77
N TYR A 335 14.09 34.50 28.06
CA TYR A 335 12.77 34.88 28.56
C TYR A 335 12.90 35.96 29.63
N ILE A 336 11.84 36.75 29.76
CA ILE A 336 11.66 37.68 30.87
C ILE A 336 10.92 36.93 31.98
N ASP A 337 11.47 36.92 33.19
CA ASP A 337 10.71 36.45 34.35
C ASP A 337 9.63 37.46 34.77
N GLY A 338 8.71 37.06 35.65
CA GLY A 338 7.68 37.96 36.19
C GLY A 338 8.22 39.13 37.03
N GLN A 339 9.54 39.30 37.13
CA GLN A 339 10.24 40.38 37.83
C GLN A 339 11.02 41.30 36.86
N GLY A 340 10.90 41.09 35.54
CA GLY A 340 11.55 41.92 34.52
C GLY A 340 13.04 41.63 34.30
N ASN A 341 13.56 40.50 34.78
CA ASN A 341 14.94 40.07 34.57
C ASN A 341 15.05 39.13 33.37
N TRP A 342 16.14 39.28 32.62
CA TRP A 342 16.43 38.46 31.44
C TRP A 342 17.26 37.24 31.83
N HIS A 343 16.65 36.06 31.70
CA HIS A 343 17.32 34.78 31.88
C HIS A 343 17.45 34.09 30.53
N ARG A 344 18.58 33.42 30.32
CA ARG A 344 18.78 32.53 29.17
C ARG A 344 19.07 31.13 29.71
N VAL A 345 18.17 30.20 29.43
CA VAL A 345 18.35 28.77 29.76
C VAL A 345 18.58 27.99 28.48
N SER A 346 19.48 27.02 28.52
CA SER A 346 19.75 26.12 27.41
C SER A 346 19.60 24.67 27.85
N LYS A 347 19.05 23.84 26.96
CA LYS A 347 18.97 22.40 27.12
C LYS A 347 19.53 21.73 25.86
N GLY A 348 20.25 20.63 26.02
CA GLY A 348 20.86 19.95 24.89
C GLY A 348 21.54 18.63 25.24
N ALA A 349 22.27 18.09 24.26
CA ALA A 349 23.15 16.95 24.44
C ALA A 349 24.15 17.24 25.59
N PRO A 350 24.38 16.31 26.53
CA PRO A 350 25.19 16.59 27.70
C PRO A 350 26.61 17.06 27.38
N GLU A 351 27.26 16.44 26.40
CA GLU A 351 28.61 16.80 25.93
C GLU A 351 28.69 18.30 25.56
N GLN A 352 27.74 18.79 24.77
CA GLN A 352 27.67 20.18 24.30
C GLN A 352 27.39 21.18 25.43
N ILE A 353 26.51 20.83 26.37
CA ILE A 353 26.21 21.68 27.54
C ILE A 353 27.37 21.64 28.55
N ILE A 354 28.10 20.53 28.67
CA ILE A 354 29.28 20.41 29.52
C ILE A 354 30.41 21.31 29.02
N GLU A 355 30.64 21.33 27.70
CA GLU A 355 31.59 22.22 27.03
C GLU A 355 31.16 23.68 27.19
N LEU A 356 29.88 24.00 26.96
CA LEU A 356 29.32 25.35 27.13
C LEU A 356 29.47 25.92 28.54
N CYS A 357 29.35 25.08 29.58
CA CYS A 357 29.50 25.49 30.98
C CYS A 357 30.96 25.44 31.48
N ASN A 358 31.91 25.03 30.64
CA ASN A 358 33.35 24.91 30.93
C ASN A 358 33.65 24.26 32.30
N LEU A 359 33.06 23.09 32.55
CA LEU A 359 33.16 22.37 33.83
C LEU A 359 34.59 21.91 34.15
N SER A 360 34.94 21.94 35.44
CA SER A 360 36.19 21.33 35.93
C SER A 360 36.23 19.82 35.66
N GLU A 361 37.44 19.28 35.41
CA GLU A 361 37.66 17.87 35.06
C GLU A 361 37.07 16.87 36.08
N SER A 362 37.05 17.23 37.38
CA SER A 362 36.41 16.40 38.41
C SER A 362 34.88 16.34 38.28
N ALA A 363 34.24 17.48 37.98
CA ALA A 363 32.80 17.56 37.76
C ALA A 363 32.39 16.90 36.42
N LYS A 364 33.20 17.08 35.37
CA LYS A 364 33.04 16.45 34.05
C LYS A 364 33.05 14.92 34.13
N LYS A 365 34.04 14.32 34.82
CA LYS A 365 34.06 12.86 35.07
C LYS A 365 32.84 12.36 35.85
N LYS A 366 32.38 13.14 36.83
CA LYS A 366 31.16 12.81 37.60
C LYS A 366 29.90 12.88 36.74
N ALA A 367 29.80 13.86 35.84
CA ALA A 367 28.68 13.98 34.90
C ALA A 367 28.64 12.80 33.92
N LEU A 368 29.78 12.44 33.31
CA LEU A 368 29.91 11.29 32.41
C LEU A 368 29.49 9.98 33.10
N SER A 369 29.99 9.70 34.31
CA SER A 369 29.60 8.50 35.07
C SER A 369 28.09 8.43 35.41
N ILE A 370 27.40 9.58 35.50
CA ILE A 370 25.94 9.61 35.69
C ILE A 370 25.21 9.39 34.37
N ILE A 371 25.73 9.90 33.25
CA ILE A 371 25.21 9.65 31.91
C ILE A 371 25.30 8.16 31.58
N ASP A 372 26.42 7.50 31.84
CA ASP A 372 26.59 6.06 31.64
C ASP A 372 25.58 5.26 32.48
N LYS A 373 25.39 5.61 33.76
CA LYS A 373 24.38 5.00 34.64
C LYS A 373 22.93 5.26 34.20
N PHE A 374 22.68 6.32 33.42
CA PHE A 374 21.38 6.54 32.80
C PHE A 374 21.24 5.66 31.55
N ALA A 375 22.27 5.57 30.70
CA ALA A 375 22.30 4.72 29.52
C ALA A 375 22.12 3.22 29.87
N ASP A 376 22.79 2.71 30.91
CA ASP A 376 22.63 1.35 31.45
C ASP A 376 21.19 1.03 31.88
N ARG A 377 20.41 2.05 32.26
CA ARG A 377 19.01 1.94 32.67
C ARG A 377 18.02 2.16 31.52
N GLY A 378 18.52 2.42 30.31
CA GLY A 378 17.72 2.78 29.13
C GLY A 378 17.13 4.19 29.20
N LEU A 379 17.80 5.13 29.88
CA LEU A 379 17.36 6.51 30.05
C LEU A 379 18.25 7.43 29.19
N ARG A 380 17.64 8.27 28.33
CA ARG A 380 18.39 9.32 27.64
C ARG A 380 18.76 10.41 28.64
N SER A 381 19.96 10.98 28.50
CA SER A 381 20.43 12.09 29.34
C SER A 381 20.29 13.42 28.61
N LEU A 382 19.62 14.40 29.21
CA LEU A 382 19.56 15.79 28.74
C LEU A 382 20.18 16.71 29.80
N ALA A 383 21.10 17.58 29.40
CA ALA A 383 21.71 18.55 30.31
C ALA A 383 21.02 19.92 30.20
N VAL A 384 21.03 20.67 31.30
CA VAL A 384 20.50 22.04 31.37
C VAL A 384 21.56 22.99 31.91
N GLY A 385 21.77 24.08 31.19
CA GLY A 385 22.57 25.23 31.62
C GLY A 385 21.70 26.48 31.78
N ARG A 386 22.09 27.39 32.67
CA ARG A 386 21.45 28.71 32.85
C ARG A 386 22.51 29.81 32.90
N GLN A 387 22.23 30.93 32.25
CA GLN A 387 22.92 32.20 32.49
C GLN A 387 21.92 33.33 32.69
N THR A 388 22.35 34.38 33.39
CA THR A 388 21.67 35.68 33.41
C THR A 388 22.20 36.55 32.26
N VAL A 389 21.35 37.43 31.71
CA VAL A 389 21.75 38.42 30.69
C VAL A 389 21.65 39.82 31.31
N PRO A 390 22.73 40.37 31.92
CA PRO A 390 22.66 41.62 32.68
C PRO A 390 22.33 42.83 31.82
N GLU A 391 22.78 42.81 30.56
CA GLU A 391 22.64 43.91 29.59
C GLU A 391 21.23 44.04 29.01
N LYS A 392 20.33 43.08 29.26
CA LYS A 392 18.93 43.02 28.79
C LYS A 392 18.75 43.23 27.26
N THR A 393 19.75 42.87 26.47
CA THR A 393 19.75 42.90 25.00
C THR A 393 19.76 41.48 24.43
N LYS A 394 19.23 41.32 23.20
CA LYS A 394 19.14 40.00 22.53
C LYS A 394 20.52 39.46 22.13
N GLU A 395 21.32 40.30 21.47
CA GLU A 395 22.64 39.97 20.92
C GLU A 395 23.74 39.75 21.98
N SER A 396 23.53 40.16 23.24
CA SER A 396 24.56 40.01 24.28
C SER A 396 24.88 38.55 24.55
N ALA A 397 26.19 38.26 24.69
CA ALA A 397 26.69 36.96 25.12
C ALA A 397 26.17 36.56 26.51
N GLY A 398 25.91 37.55 27.39
CA GLY A 398 25.47 37.34 28.77
C GLY A 398 26.58 36.90 29.73
N GLY A 399 26.21 36.52 30.95
CA GLY A 399 27.14 36.01 31.95
C GLY A 399 27.56 34.54 31.72
N PRO A 400 28.50 34.00 32.52
CA PRO A 400 28.96 32.62 32.36
C PRO A 400 27.85 31.59 32.61
N TRP A 401 27.82 30.54 31.79
CA TRP A 401 26.86 29.44 31.91
C TRP A 401 27.07 28.62 33.18
N GLN A 402 26.03 28.52 34.00
CA GLN A 402 25.97 27.63 35.16
C GLN A 402 25.37 26.29 34.74
N PHE A 403 26.10 25.20 34.95
CA PHE A 403 25.57 23.85 34.76
C PHE A 403 24.56 23.53 35.87
N VAL A 404 23.27 23.42 35.52
CA VAL A 404 22.19 23.22 36.50
C VAL A 404 22.04 21.74 36.85
N GLY A 405 22.13 20.85 35.87
CA GLY A 405 22.04 19.41 36.11
C GLY A 405 21.80 18.56 34.87
N LEU A 406 21.73 17.25 35.11
CA LEU A 406 21.36 16.21 34.15
C LEU A 406 19.95 15.71 34.49
N LEU A 407 19.08 15.67 33.49
CA LEU A 407 17.75 15.06 33.59
C LEU A 407 17.76 13.71 32.87
N PRO A 408 17.39 12.60 33.55
CA PRO A 408 17.08 11.35 32.88
C PRO A 408 15.70 11.47 32.22
N LEU A 409 15.69 11.40 30.90
CA LEU A 409 14.48 11.28 30.10
C LEU A 409 14.23 9.80 29.82
N PHE A 410 13.09 9.30 30.31
CA PHE A 410 12.58 8.01 29.87
C PHE A 410 11.68 8.24 28.65
N ASP A 411 11.94 7.53 27.57
CA ASP A 411 11.06 7.45 26.41
C ASP A 411 10.27 6.13 26.54
N PRO A 412 9.07 6.15 27.19
CA PRO A 412 8.36 4.92 27.45
C PRO A 412 7.92 4.28 26.13
N PRO A 413 8.19 2.97 25.91
CA PRO A 413 7.65 2.29 24.74
C PRO A 413 6.12 2.40 24.76
N ARG A 414 5.53 2.72 23.60
CA ARG A 414 4.07 2.74 23.46
C ARG A 414 3.49 1.37 23.85
N HIS A 415 2.33 1.40 24.50
CA HIS A 415 1.70 0.21 25.08
C HIS A 415 1.40 -0.89 24.04
N ASP A 416 1.18 -0.50 22.78
CA ASP A 416 0.92 -1.36 21.63
C ASP A 416 2.19 -1.91 20.97
N SER A 417 3.36 -1.26 21.12
CA SER A 417 4.57 -1.58 20.36
C SER A 417 5.04 -3.03 20.56
N ALA A 418 5.02 -3.54 21.80
CA ALA A 418 5.51 -4.90 22.09
C ALA A 418 4.61 -6.00 21.50
N GLU A 419 3.29 -5.85 21.59
CA GLU A 419 2.34 -6.75 20.92
C GLU A 419 2.48 -6.62 19.40
N THR A 420 2.65 -5.40 18.90
CA THR A 420 2.77 -5.11 17.47
C THR A 420 4.02 -5.75 16.85
N ILE A 421 5.17 -5.71 17.52
CA ILE A 421 6.40 -6.38 17.06
C ILE A 421 6.19 -7.90 16.97
N ARG A 422 5.56 -8.52 17.98
CA ARG A 422 5.20 -9.95 17.96
C ARG A 422 4.24 -10.27 16.82
N ARG A 423 3.25 -9.40 16.58
CA ARG A 423 2.26 -9.53 15.48
C ARG A 423 2.91 -9.36 14.11
N ALA A 424 3.84 -8.43 13.94
CA ALA A 424 4.64 -8.27 12.72
C ALA A 424 5.47 -9.53 12.44
N LEU A 425 6.15 -10.06 13.46
CA LEU A 425 6.96 -11.28 13.35
C LEU A 425 6.10 -12.50 12.98
N HIS A 426 4.93 -12.67 13.62
CA HIS A 426 3.95 -13.71 13.25
C HIS A 426 3.41 -13.53 11.82
N LEU A 427 3.45 -12.32 11.28
CA LEU A 427 3.11 -12.02 9.89
C LEU A 427 4.30 -12.14 8.92
N GLY A 428 5.45 -12.65 9.37
CA GLY A 428 6.67 -12.76 8.58
C GLY A 428 7.30 -11.42 8.21
N VAL A 429 7.07 -10.37 9.01
CA VAL A 429 7.74 -9.07 8.90
C VAL A 429 8.73 -8.94 10.07
N ASN A 430 10.02 -8.98 9.76
CA ASN A 430 11.07 -8.70 10.74
C ASN A 430 11.13 -7.19 11.00
N VAL A 431 11.15 -6.77 12.27
CA VAL A 431 11.23 -5.36 12.68
C VAL A 431 12.62 -5.11 13.24
N LYS A 432 13.41 -4.26 12.57
CA LYS A 432 14.76 -3.88 12.98
C LYS A 432 14.76 -2.47 13.58
N MET A 433 15.37 -2.30 14.76
CA MET A 433 15.52 -0.96 15.36
C MET A 433 16.57 -0.15 14.60
N ILE A 434 16.29 1.11 14.31
CA ILE A 434 17.25 2.09 13.77
C ILE A 434 17.22 3.30 14.69
N THR A 435 18.29 3.54 15.46
CA THR A 435 18.35 4.67 16.40
C THR A 435 19.69 5.42 16.36
N GLY A 436 19.62 6.74 16.59
CA GLY A 436 20.79 7.58 16.86
C GLY A 436 21.28 7.47 18.31
N ASP A 437 20.50 6.86 19.21
CA ASP A 437 20.88 6.61 20.61
C ASP A 437 22.07 5.63 20.70
N GLN A 438 22.76 5.63 21.84
CA GLN A 438 23.82 4.67 22.14
C GLN A 438 23.31 3.22 22.22
N LEU A 439 24.21 2.27 21.94
CA LEU A 439 23.86 0.84 21.86
C LEU A 439 23.27 0.26 23.15
N ALA A 440 23.69 0.73 24.33
CA ALA A 440 23.12 0.31 25.61
C ALA A 440 21.63 0.65 25.72
N ILE A 441 21.25 1.88 25.34
CA ILE A 441 19.86 2.35 25.34
C ILE A 441 19.03 1.57 24.32
N GLY A 442 19.57 1.34 23.12
CA GLY A 442 18.93 0.51 22.09
C GLY A 442 18.66 -0.92 22.57
N LYS A 443 19.67 -1.59 23.15
CA LYS A 443 19.54 -2.97 23.67
C LYS A 443 18.55 -3.07 24.83
N GLU A 444 18.55 -2.13 25.78
CA GLU A 444 17.60 -2.14 26.89
C GLU A 444 16.16 -1.88 26.41
N THR A 445 15.99 -0.97 25.45
CA THR A 445 14.68 -0.69 24.83
C THR A 445 14.18 -1.90 24.03
N GLY A 446 15.05 -2.53 23.23
CA GLY A 446 14.76 -3.76 22.49
C GLY A 446 14.41 -4.95 23.40
N ARG A 447 15.10 -5.09 24.54
CA ARG A 447 14.81 -6.09 25.58
C ARG A 447 13.41 -5.91 26.16
N ARG A 448 13.01 -4.67 26.51
CA ARG A 448 11.66 -4.38 27.03
C ARG A 448 10.56 -4.54 25.99
N LEU A 449 10.84 -4.20 24.74
CA LEU A 449 9.92 -4.38 23.60
C LEU A 449 9.77 -5.85 23.17
N GLY A 450 10.69 -6.73 23.55
CA GLY A 450 10.74 -8.11 23.06
C GLY A 450 11.21 -8.23 21.60
N MET A 451 11.98 -7.26 21.11
CA MET A 451 12.56 -7.25 19.76
C MET A 451 13.82 -8.13 19.65
N GLY A 452 14.49 -8.37 20.78
CA GLY A 452 15.80 -9.01 20.83
C GLY A 452 16.90 -8.04 21.26
N THR A 453 18.12 -8.54 21.39
CA THR A 453 19.30 -7.78 21.83
C THR A 453 20.51 -7.96 20.91
N ASN A 454 20.34 -8.63 19.75
CA ASN A 454 21.38 -8.80 18.73
C ASN A 454 21.55 -7.51 17.90
N MET A 455 21.89 -6.42 18.60
CA MET A 455 22.05 -5.09 18.03
C MET A 455 23.53 -4.70 17.96
N TYR A 456 23.88 -3.95 16.91
CA TYR A 456 25.25 -3.54 16.59
C TYR A 456 25.39 -2.02 16.51
N PRO A 457 26.57 -1.43 16.80
CA PRO A 457 26.81 -0.02 16.55
C PRO A 457 27.02 0.22 15.05
N SER A 458 26.71 1.41 14.55
CA SER A 458 26.88 1.72 13.12
C SER A 458 28.33 1.63 12.63
N SER A 459 29.33 1.72 13.52
CA SER A 459 30.74 1.49 13.19
C SER A 459 31.05 0.07 12.73
N ALA A 460 30.24 -0.93 13.12
CA ALA A 460 30.37 -2.29 12.61
C ALA A 460 30.04 -2.39 11.11
N LEU A 461 29.21 -1.49 10.58
CA LEU A 461 28.84 -1.44 9.16
C LEU A 461 29.98 -0.91 8.27
N LEU A 462 30.91 -0.14 8.85
CA LEU A 462 32.06 0.44 8.16
C LEU A 462 33.28 -0.49 8.13
N GLY A 463 33.17 -1.72 8.64
CA GLY A 463 34.30 -2.65 8.79
C GLY A 463 35.34 -2.24 9.83
N GLN A 464 35.14 -1.12 10.54
CA GLN A 464 36.08 -0.57 11.54
C GLN A 464 35.78 -1.09 12.96
N THR A 465 35.71 -2.41 13.13
CA THR A 465 35.54 -3.04 14.46
C THR A 465 36.86 -3.59 15.00
N LYS A 466 37.05 -3.47 16.32
CA LYS A 466 38.20 -4.05 17.05
C LYS A 466 38.00 -5.52 17.43
N ASP A 467 36.81 -6.08 17.21
CA ASP A 467 36.46 -7.47 17.53
C ASP A 467 36.72 -8.38 16.32
N GLU A 468 37.70 -9.28 16.44
CA GLU A 468 38.07 -10.26 15.40
C GLU A 468 36.90 -11.19 15.01
N SER A 469 35.98 -11.45 15.94
CA SER A 469 34.80 -12.30 15.71
C SER A 469 33.69 -11.62 14.89
N ILE A 470 33.69 -10.29 14.78
CA ILE A 470 32.74 -9.55 13.93
C ILE A 470 33.30 -9.43 12.51
N ALA A 471 34.62 -9.28 12.37
CA ALA A 471 35.31 -9.20 11.08
C ALA A 471 35.20 -10.48 10.21
N THR A 472 34.80 -11.61 10.79
CA THR A 472 34.66 -12.90 10.08
C THR A 472 33.31 -13.09 9.38
N ILE A 473 32.27 -12.31 9.71
CA ILE A 473 30.94 -12.40 9.10
C ILE A 473 30.82 -11.30 8.04
N PRO A 474 30.38 -11.61 6.80
CA PRO A 474 30.09 -10.58 5.80
C PRO A 474 29.09 -9.55 6.34
N VAL A 475 29.36 -8.26 6.11
CA VAL A 475 28.54 -7.15 6.64
C VAL A 475 27.07 -7.30 6.23
N ASP A 476 26.80 -7.81 5.03
CA ASP A 476 25.44 -8.06 4.53
C ASP A 476 24.71 -9.14 5.35
N GLU A 477 25.38 -10.25 5.70
CA GLU A 477 24.82 -11.31 6.54
C GLU A 477 24.63 -10.85 8.00
N LEU A 478 25.54 -10.01 8.51
CA LEU A 478 25.38 -9.35 9.80
C LEU A 478 24.15 -8.43 9.78
N ILE A 479 23.94 -7.68 8.69
CA ILE A 479 22.78 -6.78 8.55
C ILE A 479 21.47 -7.57 8.54
N GLU A 480 21.42 -8.70 7.82
CA GLU A 480 20.25 -9.59 7.80
C GLU A 480 19.96 -10.19 9.19
N LYS A 481 20.98 -10.61 9.94
CA LYS A 481 20.83 -11.25 11.26
C LYS A 481 20.64 -10.28 12.43
N ALA A 482 20.94 -8.99 12.28
CA ALA A 482 20.82 -8.00 13.35
C ALA A 482 19.37 -7.65 13.70
N ASP A 483 19.06 -7.53 15.00
CA ASP A 483 17.76 -7.03 15.50
C ASP A 483 17.67 -5.49 15.43
N GLY A 484 18.79 -4.81 15.21
CA GLY A 484 18.83 -3.36 15.08
C GLY A 484 20.23 -2.74 15.14
N PHE A 485 20.28 -1.44 14.89
CA PHE A 485 21.50 -0.64 14.81
C PHE A 485 21.36 0.63 15.64
N ALA A 486 22.45 0.98 16.33
CA ALA A 486 22.54 2.13 17.24
C ALA A 486 23.67 3.09 16.83
N GLY A 487 23.56 4.36 17.22
CA GLY A 487 24.45 5.44 16.77
C GLY A 487 24.34 5.75 15.27
N VAL A 488 23.19 5.46 14.64
CA VAL A 488 23.03 5.46 13.18
C VAL A 488 22.89 6.88 12.63
N PHE A 489 23.87 7.31 11.85
CA PHE A 489 23.87 8.56 11.07
C PHE A 489 22.99 8.43 9.80
N PRO A 490 22.58 9.55 9.17
CA PRO A 490 21.68 9.54 8.00
C PRO A 490 22.19 8.67 6.84
N GLU A 491 23.48 8.77 6.52
CA GLU A 491 24.18 7.97 5.51
C GLU A 491 24.12 6.47 5.82
N HIS A 492 24.29 6.10 7.09
CA HIS A 492 24.19 4.71 7.53
C HIS A 492 22.75 4.18 7.39
N LYS A 493 21.71 5.01 7.61
CA LYS A 493 20.31 4.59 7.35
C LYS A 493 20.09 4.22 5.89
N TYR A 494 20.59 5.04 4.97
CA TYR A 494 20.51 4.78 3.52
C TYR A 494 21.23 3.48 3.14
N GLU A 495 22.46 3.28 3.59
CA GLU A 495 23.24 2.07 3.23
C GLU A 495 22.62 0.79 3.83
N ILE A 496 22.08 0.81 5.07
CA ILE A 496 21.37 -0.34 5.66
C ILE A 496 20.18 -0.76 4.78
N VAL A 497 19.35 0.20 4.36
CA VAL A 497 18.19 -0.07 3.48
C VAL A 497 18.66 -0.63 2.13
N LYS A 498 19.66 0.00 1.52
CA LYS A 498 20.23 -0.43 0.24
C LYS A 498 20.78 -1.86 0.31
N ARG A 499 21.53 -2.24 1.36
CA ARG A 499 22.03 -3.62 1.51
C ARG A 499 20.92 -4.65 1.66
N LEU A 500 19.89 -4.35 2.45
CA LEU A 500 18.73 -5.24 2.58
C LEU A 500 18.00 -5.41 1.23
N GLN A 501 17.90 -4.35 0.42
CA GLN A 501 17.35 -4.41 -0.95
C GLN A 501 18.23 -5.21 -1.92
N ASP A 502 19.54 -5.05 -1.86
CA ASP A 502 20.49 -5.82 -2.68
C ASP A 502 20.43 -7.33 -2.34
N MET A 503 20.12 -7.66 -1.08
CA MET A 503 19.76 -9.01 -0.60
C MET A 503 18.34 -9.47 -0.98
N LYS A 504 17.58 -8.67 -1.73
CA LYS A 504 16.20 -8.93 -2.21
C LYS A 504 15.12 -8.92 -1.13
N HIS A 505 15.37 -8.31 0.03
CA HIS A 505 14.30 -8.02 1.01
C HIS A 505 13.54 -6.77 0.58
N ILE A 506 12.20 -6.82 0.64
CA ILE A 506 11.35 -5.64 0.44
C ILE A 506 11.38 -4.83 1.74
N CYS A 507 11.95 -3.63 1.67
CA CYS A 507 12.26 -2.81 2.83
C CYS A 507 11.23 -1.70 3.03
N GLY A 508 10.44 -1.81 4.10
CA GLY A 508 9.65 -0.69 4.62
C GLY A 508 10.44 0.07 5.69
N MET A 509 10.68 1.37 5.49
CA MET A 509 11.41 2.21 6.45
C MET A 509 10.50 3.27 7.06
N THR A 510 10.56 3.45 8.37
CA THR A 510 9.89 4.55 9.08
C THR A 510 10.85 5.71 9.34
N GLY A 511 10.38 6.95 9.21
CA GLY A 511 11.16 8.15 9.53
C GLY A 511 10.31 9.35 9.93
N ASP A 512 10.92 10.32 10.61
CA ASP A 512 10.27 11.51 11.16
C ASP A 512 10.93 12.84 10.72
N GLY A 513 12.26 12.88 10.61
CA GLY A 513 13.01 14.10 10.30
C GLY A 513 13.58 14.21 8.88
N VAL A 514 14.03 15.42 8.54
CA VAL A 514 14.79 15.78 7.30
C VAL A 514 16.00 14.90 6.98
N ASN A 515 16.49 14.19 7.98
CA ASN A 515 17.64 13.29 7.92
C ASN A 515 17.26 11.91 7.35
N ASP A 516 15.99 11.55 7.42
CA ASP A 516 15.51 10.22 7.00
C ASP A 516 15.02 10.24 5.56
N ALA A 517 14.74 11.42 4.99
CA ALA A 517 14.28 11.61 3.62
C ALA A 517 15.09 10.83 2.54
N PRO A 518 16.44 10.80 2.55
CA PRO A 518 17.20 10.03 1.56
C PRO A 518 16.97 8.51 1.67
N ALA A 519 16.81 8.00 2.90
CA ALA A 519 16.63 6.58 3.19
C ALA A 519 15.17 6.13 3.01
N LEU A 520 14.21 7.01 3.34
CA LEU A 520 12.78 6.86 3.02
C LEU A 520 12.56 6.73 1.51
N LYS A 521 13.15 7.65 0.71
CA LYS A 521 13.07 7.63 -0.75
C LYS A 521 13.82 6.47 -1.40
N ARG A 522 14.77 5.84 -0.67
CA ARG A 522 15.49 4.65 -1.14
C ARG A 522 14.73 3.36 -0.84
N ALA A 523 13.98 3.31 0.25
CA ALA A 523 13.19 2.15 0.65
C ALA A 523 12.15 1.76 -0.42
N ASP A 524 11.72 0.49 -0.43
CA ASP A 524 10.63 0.05 -1.30
C ASP A 524 9.28 0.64 -0.87
N ILE A 525 9.18 1.01 0.41
CA ILE A 525 8.07 1.75 1.01
C ILE A 525 8.65 2.69 2.09
N GLY A 526 8.78 3.97 1.77
CA GLY A 526 9.02 5.02 2.76
C GLY A 526 7.75 5.32 3.56
N ILE A 527 7.83 5.32 4.89
CA ILE A 527 6.72 5.56 5.81
C ILE A 527 7.04 6.77 6.70
N ALA A 528 6.39 7.91 6.46
CA ALA A 528 6.46 9.05 7.38
C ALA A 528 5.47 8.88 8.55
N VAL A 529 5.91 9.17 9.76
CA VAL A 529 5.02 9.20 10.95
C VAL A 529 4.14 10.46 10.96
N ALA A 530 3.06 10.46 11.74
CA ALA A 530 2.09 11.57 11.80
C ALA A 530 2.72 12.93 12.17
N ASP A 531 3.73 12.93 13.05
CA ASP A 531 4.44 14.13 13.49
C ASP A 531 5.68 14.46 12.62
N ALA A 532 5.84 13.83 11.45
CA ALA A 532 7.02 13.99 10.60
C ALA A 532 7.10 15.37 9.92
N THR A 533 8.32 15.83 9.65
CA THR A 533 8.58 17.08 8.91
C THR A 533 8.04 16.99 7.48
N ASP A 534 7.66 18.12 6.87
CA ASP A 534 7.14 18.14 5.49
C ASP A 534 8.12 17.49 4.51
N ALA A 535 9.43 17.68 4.69
CA ALA A 535 10.46 16.99 3.92
C ALA A 535 10.45 15.45 4.04
N ALA A 536 10.14 14.91 5.22
CA ALA A 536 10.05 13.46 5.43
C ALA A 536 8.73 12.91 4.84
N ARG A 537 7.62 13.65 4.99
CA ARG A 537 6.33 13.34 4.35
C ARG A 537 6.44 13.34 2.82
N GLY A 538 7.05 14.37 2.23
CA GLY A 538 7.27 14.48 0.79
C GLY A 538 8.28 13.48 0.20
N ALA A 539 9.11 12.85 1.04
CA ALA A 539 10.03 11.79 0.64
C ALA A 539 9.48 10.36 0.87
N SER A 540 8.29 10.23 1.43
CA SER A 540 7.66 8.95 1.78
C SER A 540 6.53 8.57 0.83
N ASP A 541 6.38 7.27 0.55
CA ASP A 541 5.26 6.74 -0.24
C ASP A 541 3.95 6.67 0.58
N ILE A 542 4.06 6.55 1.91
CA ILE A 542 2.95 6.47 2.84
C ILE A 542 3.17 7.43 4.01
N VAL A 543 2.25 8.37 4.19
CA VAL A 543 2.19 9.23 5.38
C VAL A 543 1.15 8.65 6.34
N LEU A 544 1.56 8.31 7.55
CA LEU A 544 0.64 7.91 8.62
C LEU A 544 -0.07 9.15 9.16
N THR A 545 -1.38 9.09 9.35
CA THR A 545 -2.15 10.15 10.02
C THR A 545 -2.26 9.93 11.53
N GLU A 546 -2.10 8.70 11.98
CA GLU A 546 -2.09 8.28 13.38
C GLU A 546 -0.68 7.82 13.83
N PRO A 547 -0.23 8.14 15.06
CA PRO A 547 1.10 7.77 15.52
C PRO A 547 1.13 6.38 16.19
N GLY A 548 1.79 5.40 15.57
CA GLY A 548 2.07 4.11 16.21
C GLY A 548 2.53 3.02 15.22
N LEU A 549 3.27 2.02 15.72
CA LEU A 549 3.68 0.87 14.92
C LEU A 549 2.47 -0.02 14.55
N SER A 550 1.44 -0.04 15.41
CA SER A 550 0.21 -0.80 15.20
C SER A 550 -0.55 -0.38 13.94
N VAL A 551 -0.50 0.91 13.59
CA VAL A 551 -1.04 1.48 12.35
C VAL A 551 -0.35 0.83 11.14
N ILE A 552 0.98 0.71 11.17
CA ILE A 552 1.77 0.09 10.09
C ILE A 552 1.40 -1.39 9.94
N VAL A 553 1.31 -2.17 11.02
CA VAL A 553 0.92 -3.58 10.93
C VAL A 553 -0.52 -3.76 10.44
N SER A 554 -1.42 -2.83 10.80
CA SER A 554 -2.80 -2.80 10.31
C SER A 554 -2.89 -2.42 8.83
N ALA A 555 -2.05 -1.48 8.37
CA ALA A 555 -1.89 -1.13 6.96
C ALA A 555 -1.32 -2.31 6.15
N VAL A 556 -0.29 -3.02 6.64
CA VAL A 556 0.27 -4.23 6.02
C VAL A 556 -0.78 -5.33 5.90
N LEU A 557 -1.57 -5.59 6.95
CA LEU A 557 -2.67 -6.57 6.90
C LEU A 557 -3.74 -6.18 5.88
N THR A 558 -4.11 -4.91 5.82
CA THR A 558 -5.13 -4.39 4.88
C THR A 558 -4.62 -4.46 3.45
N SER A 559 -3.38 -4.02 3.20
CA SER A 559 -2.68 -4.12 1.92
C SER A 559 -2.60 -5.57 1.44
N ARG A 560 -2.23 -6.52 2.30
CA ARG A 560 -2.25 -7.96 1.96
C ARG A 560 -3.65 -8.47 1.61
N ALA A 561 -4.71 -7.99 2.27
CA ALA A 561 -6.08 -8.37 1.93
C ALA A 561 -6.53 -7.82 0.56
N ILE A 562 -6.10 -6.62 0.19
CA ILE A 562 -6.30 -5.99 -1.13
C ILE A 562 -5.52 -6.78 -2.19
N PHE A 563 -4.23 -7.04 -1.96
CA PHE A 563 -3.36 -7.79 -2.86
C PHE A 563 -3.89 -9.22 -3.14
N GLN A 564 -4.46 -9.90 -2.15
CA GLN A 564 -5.11 -11.20 -2.38
C GLN A 564 -6.35 -11.09 -3.30
N ARG A 565 -7.17 -10.03 -3.21
CA ARG A 565 -8.30 -9.83 -4.15
C ARG A 565 -7.80 -9.68 -5.57
N MET A 566 -6.75 -8.86 -5.77
CA MET A 566 -6.12 -8.66 -7.07
C MET A 566 -5.59 -9.98 -7.66
N LYS A 567 -4.82 -10.74 -6.86
CA LYS A 567 -4.27 -12.05 -7.26
C LYS A 567 -5.36 -13.06 -7.61
N ASN A 568 -6.39 -13.18 -6.77
CA ASN A 568 -7.53 -14.08 -6.99
C ASN A 568 -8.31 -13.69 -8.26
N TYR A 569 -8.45 -12.39 -8.52
CA TYR A 569 -9.08 -11.87 -9.72
C TYR A 569 -8.25 -12.15 -10.99
N THR A 570 -6.93 -12.01 -10.95
CA THR A 570 -6.08 -12.39 -12.09
C THR A 570 -6.21 -13.89 -12.42
N ILE A 571 -6.24 -14.77 -11.42
CA ILE A 571 -6.47 -16.22 -11.62
C ILE A 571 -7.83 -16.45 -12.30
N TYR A 572 -8.87 -15.75 -11.86
CA TYR A 572 -10.22 -15.82 -12.43
C TYR A 572 -10.26 -15.37 -13.90
N ALA A 573 -9.74 -14.18 -14.21
CA ALA A 573 -9.75 -13.62 -15.56
C ALA A 573 -9.04 -14.56 -16.55
N VAL A 574 -7.83 -15.00 -16.21
CA VAL A 574 -7.05 -15.96 -17.02
C VAL A 574 -7.78 -17.30 -17.18
N SER A 575 -8.41 -17.80 -16.12
CA SER A 575 -9.17 -19.05 -16.18
C SER A 575 -10.41 -18.97 -17.06
N ILE A 576 -11.08 -17.81 -17.14
CA ILE A 576 -12.21 -17.62 -18.07
C ILE A 576 -11.71 -17.52 -19.50
N THR A 577 -10.68 -16.72 -19.79
CA THR A 577 -10.08 -16.64 -21.13
C THR A 577 -9.74 -18.04 -21.66
N ILE A 578 -9.03 -18.85 -20.88
CA ILE A 578 -8.66 -20.21 -21.26
C ILE A 578 -9.89 -21.12 -21.42
N ARG A 579 -10.91 -20.98 -20.57
CA ARG A 579 -12.16 -21.74 -20.69
C ARG A 579 -12.88 -21.43 -22.00
N ILE A 580 -13.08 -20.16 -22.32
CA ILE A 580 -13.82 -19.73 -23.52
C ILE A 580 -13.07 -20.20 -24.77
N VAL A 581 -11.78 -19.87 -24.86
CA VAL A 581 -10.95 -20.21 -26.03
C VAL A 581 -10.90 -21.72 -26.24
N LEU A 582 -10.53 -22.52 -25.22
CA LEU A 582 -10.47 -23.98 -25.40
C LEU A 582 -11.85 -24.62 -25.55
N GLY A 583 -12.86 -24.14 -24.84
CA GLY A 583 -14.19 -24.76 -24.79
C GLY A 583 -14.92 -24.67 -26.13
N PHE A 584 -15.05 -23.47 -26.69
CA PHE A 584 -15.73 -23.29 -27.97
C PHE A 584 -14.90 -23.83 -29.13
N MET A 585 -13.57 -23.64 -29.12
CA MET A 585 -12.68 -24.26 -30.10
C MET A 585 -12.84 -25.78 -30.14
N LEU A 586 -12.81 -26.49 -29.01
CA LEU A 586 -12.96 -27.95 -29.00
C LEU A 586 -14.35 -28.39 -29.49
N ILE A 587 -15.42 -27.68 -29.13
CA ILE A 587 -16.77 -27.99 -29.61
C ILE A 587 -16.88 -27.79 -31.13
N ALA A 588 -16.38 -26.65 -31.64
CA ALA A 588 -16.31 -26.36 -33.06
C ALA A 588 -15.50 -27.43 -33.78
N LEU A 589 -14.25 -27.69 -33.37
CA LEU A 589 -13.35 -28.62 -34.06
C LEU A 589 -13.86 -30.06 -34.10
N ILE A 590 -14.47 -30.57 -33.02
CA ILE A 590 -14.86 -31.99 -32.93
C ILE A 590 -16.22 -32.25 -33.59
N TRP A 591 -17.25 -31.44 -33.30
CA TRP A 591 -18.64 -31.71 -33.75
C TRP A 591 -19.14 -30.81 -34.87
N LYS A 592 -18.31 -29.87 -35.36
CA LYS A 592 -18.72 -28.86 -36.35
C LYS A 592 -19.94 -28.04 -35.91
N PHE A 593 -19.98 -27.70 -34.62
CA PHE A 593 -21.02 -26.88 -34.03
C PHE A 593 -20.53 -25.45 -33.84
N ASP A 594 -21.23 -24.50 -34.45
CA ASP A 594 -20.87 -23.08 -34.43
C ASP A 594 -21.71 -22.34 -33.39
N PHE A 595 -21.08 -21.85 -32.32
CA PHE A 595 -21.78 -21.19 -31.22
C PHE A 595 -22.22 -19.75 -31.61
N SER A 596 -23.20 -19.17 -30.92
CA SER A 596 -23.64 -17.79 -31.20
C SER A 596 -22.69 -16.76 -30.60
N PRO A 597 -22.09 -15.82 -31.39
CA PRO A 597 -21.30 -14.72 -30.84
C PRO A 597 -22.11 -13.84 -29.89
N PHE A 598 -23.37 -13.54 -30.24
CA PHE A 598 -24.30 -12.79 -29.40
C PHE A 598 -24.50 -13.42 -28.01
N MET A 599 -24.53 -14.75 -27.89
CA MET A 599 -24.65 -15.42 -26.59
C MET A 599 -23.39 -15.29 -25.74
N VAL A 600 -22.21 -15.21 -26.37
CA VAL A 600 -20.94 -14.91 -25.67
C VAL A 600 -20.90 -13.46 -25.20
N LEU A 601 -21.41 -12.53 -26.02
CA LEU A 601 -21.59 -11.13 -25.63
C LEU A 601 -22.47 -10.99 -24.38
N ILE A 602 -23.59 -11.71 -24.30
CA ILE A 602 -24.44 -11.71 -23.09
C ILE A 602 -23.67 -12.28 -21.87
N ILE A 603 -22.87 -13.34 -22.04
CA ILE A 603 -22.01 -13.86 -20.96
C ILE A 603 -20.99 -12.79 -20.52
N ALA A 604 -20.36 -12.06 -21.45
CA ALA A 604 -19.41 -11.00 -21.14
C ALA A 604 -20.07 -9.85 -20.36
N ILE A 605 -21.26 -9.37 -20.79
CA ILE A 605 -22.02 -8.32 -20.09
C ILE A 605 -22.41 -8.76 -18.67
N LEU A 606 -22.90 -9.99 -18.49
CA LEU A 606 -23.25 -10.52 -17.16
C LEU A 606 -22.00 -10.70 -16.27
N ASN A 607 -20.87 -11.12 -16.82
CA ASN A 607 -19.60 -11.20 -16.12
C ASN A 607 -19.15 -9.82 -15.62
N ASP A 608 -18.99 -8.86 -16.53
CA ASP A 608 -18.54 -7.49 -16.25
C ASP A 608 -19.48 -6.76 -15.26
N GLY A 609 -20.80 -6.96 -15.35
CA GLY A 609 -21.74 -6.39 -14.37
C GLY A 609 -21.55 -6.92 -12.95
N THR A 610 -21.17 -8.19 -12.78
CA THR A 610 -20.96 -8.79 -11.44
C THR A 610 -19.55 -8.62 -10.89
N ILE A 611 -18.55 -8.46 -11.76
CA ILE A 611 -17.13 -8.57 -11.38
C ILE A 611 -16.68 -7.48 -10.40
N MET A 612 -17.35 -6.34 -10.44
CA MET A 612 -17.15 -5.21 -9.54
C MET A 612 -17.33 -5.58 -8.06
N THR A 613 -18.06 -6.64 -7.76
CA THR A 613 -18.22 -7.13 -6.37
C THR A 613 -16.94 -7.71 -5.77
N ILE A 614 -15.97 -8.12 -6.59
CA ILE A 614 -14.68 -8.67 -6.13
C ILE A 614 -13.82 -7.60 -5.45
N SER A 615 -13.82 -6.35 -5.93
CA SER A 615 -13.08 -5.25 -5.28
C SER A 615 -13.56 -5.01 -3.86
N LYS A 616 -14.87 -5.20 -3.62
CA LYS A 616 -15.58 -4.99 -2.34
C LYS A 616 -15.68 -6.26 -1.47
N ASP A 617 -15.15 -7.41 -1.92
CA ASP A 617 -15.22 -8.70 -1.19
C ASP A 617 -14.31 -8.78 0.06
N ARG A 618 -14.65 -9.68 0.99
CA ARG A 618 -13.94 -9.89 2.27
C ARG A 618 -13.01 -11.11 2.20
N VAL A 619 -11.90 -10.98 1.47
CA VAL A 619 -10.84 -12.00 1.37
C VAL A 619 -9.91 -11.95 2.59
N LYS A 620 -9.44 -13.12 3.07
CA LYS A 620 -8.45 -13.24 4.16
C LYS A 620 -7.05 -12.82 3.68
N PRO A 621 -6.30 -12.00 4.44
CA PRO A 621 -4.92 -11.64 4.08
C PRO A 621 -3.98 -12.85 4.14
N SER A 622 -2.87 -12.78 3.39
CA SER A 622 -1.81 -13.79 3.49
C SER A 622 -1.06 -13.65 4.83
N PRO A 623 -0.84 -14.73 5.60
CA PRO A 623 -0.11 -14.66 6.87
C PRO A 623 1.36 -14.33 6.65
N LEU A 624 1.96 -14.79 5.54
CA LEU A 624 3.33 -14.44 5.14
C LEU A 624 3.31 -13.42 3.98
N PRO A 625 4.39 -12.65 3.76
CA PRO A 625 4.57 -11.85 2.55
C PRO A 625 4.35 -12.69 1.29
N ASP A 626 3.68 -12.10 0.30
CA ASP A 626 3.37 -12.75 -0.99
C ASP A 626 3.74 -11.77 -2.10
N SER A 627 4.42 -12.24 -3.13
CA SER A 627 4.86 -11.43 -4.27
C SER A 627 4.12 -11.84 -5.55
N TRP A 628 4.13 -10.97 -6.57
CA TRP A 628 3.29 -11.19 -7.76
C TRP A 628 3.92 -12.20 -8.73
N LYS A 629 3.88 -13.48 -8.34
CA LYS A 629 4.39 -14.60 -9.12
C LYS A 629 3.44 -14.95 -10.28
N LEU A 630 3.51 -14.20 -11.37
CA LEU A 630 2.65 -14.38 -12.55
C LEU A 630 2.63 -15.81 -13.08
N LYS A 631 3.75 -16.53 -13.07
CA LYS A 631 3.82 -17.94 -13.50
C LYS A 631 2.92 -18.87 -12.68
N GLU A 632 2.85 -18.71 -11.36
CA GLU A 632 1.97 -19.50 -10.49
C GLU A 632 0.48 -19.17 -10.75
N ILE A 633 0.18 -17.89 -11.00
CA ILE A 633 -1.17 -17.39 -11.29
C ILE A 633 -1.66 -17.91 -12.63
N PHE A 634 -0.84 -17.81 -13.68
CA PHE A 634 -1.17 -18.31 -15.02
C PHE A 634 -1.32 -19.83 -15.02
N ALA A 635 -0.42 -20.57 -14.37
CA ALA A 635 -0.56 -22.03 -14.23
C ALA A 635 -1.86 -22.44 -13.50
N THR A 636 -2.22 -21.73 -12.42
CA THR A 636 -3.49 -21.96 -11.70
C THR A 636 -4.69 -21.65 -12.59
N GLY A 637 -4.67 -20.53 -13.30
CA GLY A 637 -5.75 -20.11 -14.20
C GLY A 637 -5.94 -21.07 -15.38
N VAL A 638 -4.85 -21.48 -16.03
CA VAL A 638 -4.88 -22.44 -17.15
C VAL A 638 -5.47 -23.78 -16.70
N VAL A 639 -5.02 -24.36 -15.59
CA VAL A 639 -5.53 -25.67 -15.12
C VAL A 639 -7.02 -25.63 -14.82
N LEU A 640 -7.50 -24.58 -14.13
CA LEU A 640 -8.93 -24.41 -13.85
C LEU A 640 -9.73 -24.18 -15.15
N GLY A 641 -9.23 -23.33 -16.06
CA GLY A 641 -9.86 -23.04 -17.35
C GLY A 641 -9.96 -24.25 -18.26
N THR A 642 -8.90 -25.06 -18.38
CA THR A 642 -8.87 -26.30 -19.16
C THR A 642 -9.83 -27.34 -18.58
N TYR A 643 -9.87 -27.53 -17.25
CA TYR A 643 -10.87 -28.42 -16.65
C TYR A 643 -12.30 -27.96 -16.99
N LEU A 644 -12.59 -26.67 -16.88
CA LEU A 644 -13.90 -26.12 -17.22
C LEU A 644 -14.24 -26.25 -18.71
N ALA A 645 -13.27 -26.09 -19.61
CA ALA A 645 -13.44 -26.35 -21.04
C ALA A 645 -13.79 -27.83 -21.28
N VAL A 646 -13.06 -28.77 -20.68
CA VAL A 646 -13.34 -30.21 -20.77
C VAL A 646 -14.73 -30.55 -20.21
N MET A 647 -15.15 -29.96 -19.08
CA MET A 647 -16.51 -30.19 -18.54
C MET A 647 -17.60 -29.57 -19.42
N THR A 648 -17.31 -28.53 -20.19
CA THR A 648 -18.24 -27.94 -21.18
C THR A 648 -18.34 -28.85 -22.41
N VAL A 649 -17.20 -29.40 -22.87
CA VAL A 649 -17.11 -30.39 -23.96
C VAL A 649 -17.83 -31.69 -23.61
N LEU A 650 -17.65 -32.22 -22.39
CA LEU A 650 -18.35 -33.43 -21.92
C LEU A 650 -19.86 -33.21 -21.78
N PHE A 651 -20.29 -32.02 -21.36
CA PHE A 651 -21.71 -31.64 -21.35
C PHE A 651 -22.30 -31.66 -22.77
N PHE A 652 -21.60 -31.02 -23.72
CA PHE A 652 -21.99 -30.99 -25.13
C PHE A 652 -22.09 -32.41 -25.71
N PHE A 653 -21.06 -33.25 -25.49
CA PHE A 653 -21.06 -34.64 -25.94
C PHE A 653 -22.24 -35.45 -25.34
N GLY A 654 -22.53 -35.27 -24.05
CA GLY A 654 -23.65 -35.93 -23.38
C GLY A 654 -25.03 -35.51 -23.87
N ALA A 655 -25.17 -34.31 -24.46
CA ALA A 655 -26.42 -33.78 -25.00
C ALA A 655 -26.60 -33.95 -26.53
N TYR A 656 -25.50 -34.06 -27.27
CA TYR A 656 -25.49 -34.19 -28.75
C TYR A 656 -25.10 -35.59 -29.24
N GLY A 657 -24.10 -36.21 -28.61
CA GLY A 657 -23.57 -37.51 -29.01
C GLY A 657 -24.28 -38.70 -28.38
N SER A 658 -24.99 -38.49 -27.27
CA SER A 658 -25.64 -39.52 -26.46
C SER A 658 -27.04 -39.07 -26.03
N ASP A 659 -27.90 -40.03 -25.70
CA ASP A 659 -29.23 -39.81 -25.11
C ASP A 659 -29.23 -39.96 -23.56
N PHE A 660 -28.03 -39.93 -22.94
CA PHE A 660 -27.83 -40.08 -21.49
C PHE A 660 -28.70 -39.16 -20.63
N PHE A 661 -28.82 -37.87 -21.00
CA PHE A 661 -29.60 -36.91 -20.22
C PHE A 661 -31.12 -37.12 -20.37
N SER A 662 -31.59 -37.45 -21.58
CA SER A 662 -33.00 -37.74 -21.85
C SER A 662 -33.45 -39.03 -21.17
N GLU A 663 -32.64 -40.09 -21.26
CA GLU A 663 -32.90 -41.40 -20.63
C GLU A 663 -32.89 -41.33 -19.10
N LYS A 664 -31.87 -40.68 -18.50
CA LYS A 664 -31.67 -40.69 -17.04
C LYS A 664 -32.55 -39.70 -16.28
N PHE A 665 -32.90 -38.56 -16.87
CA PHE A 665 -33.66 -37.49 -16.21
C PHE A 665 -35.06 -37.27 -16.81
N GLY A 666 -35.46 -38.04 -17.81
CA GLY A 666 -36.81 -37.98 -18.41
C GLY A 666 -37.10 -36.68 -19.17
N VAL A 667 -36.06 -35.99 -19.65
CA VAL A 667 -36.20 -34.69 -20.34
C VAL A 667 -36.24 -34.89 -21.87
N ARG A 668 -36.87 -33.96 -22.59
CA ARG A 668 -37.00 -34.00 -24.06
C ARG A 668 -35.63 -34.07 -24.73
N SER A 669 -35.40 -34.95 -25.70
CA SER A 669 -34.11 -34.98 -26.43
C SER A 669 -33.96 -33.72 -27.29
N ILE A 670 -32.86 -32.99 -27.09
CA ILE A 670 -32.50 -31.74 -27.80
C ILE A 670 -31.51 -31.97 -28.95
N ARG A 671 -31.11 -33.24 -29.17
CA ARG A 671 -30.05 -33.68 -30.08
C ARG A 671 -30.14 -33.14 -31.51
N HIS A 672 -31.36 -32.94 -32.00
CA HIS A 672 -31.62 -32.48 -33.37
C HIS A 672 -31.94 -30.98 -33.48
N SER A 673 -31.93 -30.22 -32.38
CA SER A 673 -32.19 -28.78 -32.38
C SER A 673 -30.94 -28.00 -31.95
N PRO A 674 -30.18 -27.41 -32.91
CA PRO A 674 -28.96 -26.68 -32.57
C PRO A 674 -29.25 -25.43 -31.71
N ASP A 675 -30.38 -24.76 -31.92
CA ASP A 675 -30.76 -23.56 -31.16
C ASP A 675 -31.09 -23.85 -29.68
N GLU A 676 -31.67 -25.03 -29.40
CA GLU A 676 -31.91 -25.52 -28.04
C GLU A 676 -30.58 -25.96 -27.38
N LEU A 677 -29.66 -26.54 -28.17
CA LEU A 677 -28.33 -26.90 -27.70
C LEU A 677 -27.48 -25.65 -27.37
N THR A 678 -27.58 -24.57 -28.16
CA THR A 678 -26.97 -23.26 -27.87
C THR A 678 -27.44 -22.73 -26.51
N ALA A 679 -28.76 -22.74 -26.24
CA ALA A 679 -29.33 -22.31 -24.96
C ALA A 679 -28.81 -23.14 -23.77
N ALA A 680 -28.69 -24.46 -23.95
CA ALA A 680 -28.21 -25.37 -22.91
C ALA A 680 -26.72 -25.11 -22.57
N VAL A 681 -25.88 -24.96 -23.59
CA VAL A 681 -24.45 -24.64 -23.43
C VAL A 681 -24.26 -23.25 -22.85
N TYR A 682 -25.00 -22.24 -23.33
CA TYR A 682 -24.98 -20.87 -22.78
C TYR A 682 -25.22 -20.87 -21.27
N LEU A 683 -26.25 -21.58 -20.79
CA LEU A 683 -26.58 -21.64 -19.37
C LEU A 683 -25.48 -22.35 -18.56
N GLN A 684 -24.97 -23.48 -19.06
CA GLN A 684 -23.88 -24.22 -18.41
C GLN A 684 -22.59 -23.39 -18.33
N VAL A 685 -22.29 -22.61 -19.37
CA VAL A 685 -21.14 -21.71 -19.39
C VAL A 685 -21.33 -20.59 -18.37
N SER A 686 -22.48 -19.90 -18.39
CA SER A 686 -22.77 -18.80 -17.46
C SER A 686 -22.70 -19.22 -15.98
N ILE A 687 -23.39 -20.29 -15.57
CA ILE A 687 -23.42 -20.75 -14.17
C ILE A 687 -22.01 -21.03 -13.66
N VAL A 688 -21.24 -21.82 -14.40
CA VAL A 688 -19.94 -22.29 -13.92
C VAL A 688 -18.86 -21.20 -14.02
N SER A 689 -18.98 -20.25 -14.96
CA SER A 689 -18.09 -19.08 -15.02
C SER A 689 -18.29 -18.18 -13.81
N GLN A 690 -19.52 -17.90 -13.40
CA GLN A 690 -19.77 -17.15 -12.16
C GLN A 690 -19.40 -17.94 -10.91
N ALA A 691 -19.65 -19.26 -10.88
CA ALA A 691 -19.32 -20.12 -9.73
C ALA A 691 -17.80 -20.16 -9.48
N LEU A 692 -16.98 -20.06 -10.52
CA LEU A 692 -15.52 -19.99 -10.43
C LEU A 692 -15.03 -18.84 -9.53
N ILE A 693 -15.76 -17.71 -9.43
CA ILE A 693 -15.41 -16.60 -8.52
C ILE A 693 -15.27 -17.09 -7.08
N PHE A 694 -16.15 -18.00 -6.64
CA PHE A 694 -16.11 -18.53 -5.28
C PHE A 694 -14.91 -19.46 -5.03
N VAL A 695 -14.48 -20.20 -6.06
CA VAL A 695 -13.27 -21.05 -6.00
C VAL A 695 -12.00 -20.21 -5.96
N THR A 696 -11.88 -19.21 -6.84
CA THR A 696 -10.66 -18.40 -6.95
C THR A 696 -10.47 -17.44 -5.79
N ARG A 697 -11.56 -16.90 -5.20
CA ARG A 697 -11.46 -16.06 -3.98
C ARG A 697 -11.03 -16.84 -2.74
N SER A 698 -11.31 -18.14 -2.68
CA SER A 698 -11.16 -18.93 -1.45
C SER A 698 -9.80 -19.61 -1.36
N ARG A 699 -9.14 -19.48 -0.20
CA ARG A 699 -7.88 -20.19 0.06
C ARG A 699 -8.13 -21.63 0.51
N SER A 700 -9.13 -21.85 1.38
CA SER A 700 -9.68 -23.16 1.73
C SER A 700 -10.78 -23.58 0.74
N TRP A 701 -11.66 -24.49 1.16
CA TRP A 701 -12.87 -24.87 0.43
C TRP A 701 -13.80 -23.66 0.26
N SER A 702 -14.37 -23.53 -0.93
CA SER A 702 -15.21 -22.43 -1.35
C SER A 702 -16.48 -22.27 -0.48
N PHE A 703 -17.06 -23.38 -0.03
CA PHE A 703 -18.22 -23.39 0.87
C PHE A 703 -17.90 -23.03 2.33
N VAL A 704 -16.63 -23.13 2.77
CA VAL A 704 -16.21 -22.76 4.14
C VAL A 704 -15.96 -21.26 4.25
N GLU A 705 -15.38 -20.65 3.22
CA GLU A 705 -15.06 -19.23 3.21
C GLU A 705 -16.26 -18.40 2.74
N ARG A 706 -17.12 -17.99 3.69
CA ARG A 706 -18.35 -17.23 3.40
C ARG A 706 -18.13 -16.06 2.41
N PRO A 707 -18.93 -15.98 1.33
CA PRO A 707 -18.89 -14.85 0.39
C PRO A 707 -19.45 -13.56 0.97
N GLY A 708 -18.97 -12.41 0.46
CA GLY A 708 -19.59 -11.12 0.73
C GLY A 708 -21.04 -11.06 0.21
N VAL A 709 -21.91 -10.36 0.93
CA VAL A 709 -23.35 -10.26 0.59
C VAL A 709 -23.56 -9.69 -0.83
N MET A 710 -22.78 -8.68 -1.22
CA MET A 710 -22.81 -8.12 -2.58
C MET A 710 -22.49 -9.16 -3.66
N LEU A 711 -21.47 -9.99 -3.45
CA LEU A 711 -21.08 -11.05 -4.39
C LEU A 711 -22.18 -12.11 -4.53
N MET A 712 -22.83 -12.51 -3.43
CA MET A 712 -23.97 -13.44 -3.48
C MET A 712 -25.16 -12.87 -4.23
N ILE A 713 -25.52 -11.60 -3.99
CA ILE A 713 -26.63 -10.94 -4.68
C ILE A 713 -26.32 -10.82 -6.18
N ALA A 714 -25.10 -10.42 -6.55
CA ALA A 714 -24.68 -10.31 -7.94
C ALA A 714 -24.70 -11.69 -8.65
N PHE A 715 -24.23 -12.74 -8.00
CA PHE A 715 -24.34 -14.12 -8.50
C PHE A 715 -25.81 -14.51 -8.74
N LEU A 716 -26.68 -14.35 -7.73
CA LEU A 716 -28.07 -14.75 -7.83
C LEU A 716 -28.84 -13.98 -8.92
N ILE A 717 -28.61 -12.68 -9.06
CA ILE A 717 -29.24 -11.85 -10.10
C ILE A 717 -28.75 -12.26 -11.49
N ALA A 718 -27.43 -12.37 -11.71
CA ALA A 718 -26.90 -12.73 -13.02
C ALA A 718 -27.33 -14.14 -13.45
N GLN A 719 -27.36 -15.10 -12.52
CA GLN A 719 -27.76 -16.47 -12.81
C GLN A 719 -29.28 -16.66 -12.93
N LEU A 720 -30.09 -15.83 -12.26
CA LEU A 720 -31.52 -15.73 -12.55
C LEU A 720 -31.75 -15.23 -13.98
N VAL A 721 -31.09 -14.14 -14.38
CA VAL A 721 -31.18 -13.60 -15.75
C VAL A 721 -30.71 -14.62 -16.80
N ALA A 722 -29.57 -15.28 -16.58
CA ALA A 722 -29.09 -16.32 -17.47
C ALA A 722 -30.06 -17.50 -17.59
N THR A 723 -30.64 -17.96 -16.48
CA THR A 723 -31.64 -19.04 -16.48
C THR A 723 -32.91 -18.62 -17.23
N LEU A 724 -33.41 -17.39 -17.02
CA LEU A 724 -34.59 -16.88 -17.73
C LEU A 724 -34.35 -16.78 -19.24
N ILE A 725 -33.18 -16.31 -19.68
CA ILE A 725 -32.80 -16.28 -21.10
C ILE A 725 -32.79 -17.69 -21.69
N ALA A 726 -32.10 -18.65 -21.05
CA ALA A 726 -32.02 -20.03 -21.55
C ALA A 726 -33.38 -20.75 -21.61
N VAL A 727 -34.29 -20.44 -20.68
CA VAL A 727 -35.62 -21.07 -20.62
C VAL A 727 -36.62 -20.46 -21.59
N TYR A 728 -36.61 -19.14 -21.80
CA TYR A 728 -37.67 -18.41 -22.51
C TYR A 728 -37.25 -17.71 -23.81
N ALA A 729 -35.97 -17.51 -24.09
CA ALA A 729 -35.56 -16.79 -25.30
C ALA A 729 -35.83 -17.62 -26.57
N SER A 730 -36.51 -17.02 -27.54
CA SER A 730 -36.71 -17.57 -28.88
C SER A 730 -36.31 -16.52 -29.91
N TRP A 731 -35.00 -16.33 -30.08
CA TRP A 731 -34.44 -15.28 -30.93
C TRP A 731 -33.73 -15.93 -32.12
N GLY A 732 -34.39 -15.91 -33.28
CA GLY A 732 -33.84 -16.49 -34.51
C GLY A 732 -32.51 -15.86 -34.94
N PHE A 733 -32.28 -14.59 -34.60
CA PHE A 733 -31.01 -13.90 -34.89
C PHE A 733 -29.85 -14.38 -34.00
N ALA A 734 -30.13 -14.77 -32.75
CA ALA A 734 -29.11 -15.21 -31.80
C ALA A 734 -28.94 -16.74 -31.75
N ARG A 735 -29.49 -17.48 -32.73
CA ARG A 735 -29.49 -18.96 -32.80
C ARG A 735 -29.86 -19.63 -31.46
N ILE A 736 -30.92 -19.13 -30.82
CA ILE A 736 -31.37 -19.60 -29.50
C ILE A 736 -32.86 -19.90 -29.47
N LYS A 737 -33.20 -21.03 -28.82
CA LYS A 737 -34.58 -21.44 -28.54
C LYS A 737 -34.69 -22.00 -27.13
N GLY A 738 -35.73 -21.57 -26.41
CA GLY A 738 -35.94 -21.87 -25.00
C GLY A 738 -36.12 -23.36 -24.70
N ILE A 739 -35.29 -23.89 -23.79
CA ILE A 739 -35.22 -25.34 -23.47
C ILE A 739 -36.19 -25.80 -22.39
N GLY A 740 -36.85 -24.86 -21.71
CA GLY A 740 -37.74 -25.14 -20.59
C GLY A 740 -37.03 -25.44 -19.25
N TRP A 741 -37.79 -25.31 -18.16
CA TRP A 741 -37.27 -25.44 -16.79
C TRP A 741 -36.69 -26.82 -16.44
N GLY A 742 -37.19 -27.90 -17.06
CA GLY A 742 -36.66 -29.25 -16.82
C GLY A 742 -35.19 -29.39 -17.22
N TRP A 743 -34.84 -28.91 -18.42
CA TRP A 743 -33.46 -28.87 -18.88
C TRP A 743 -32.60 -27.91 -18.06
N ALA A 744 -33.13 -26.71 -17.73
CA ALA A 744 -32.42 -25.77 -16.87
C ALA A 744 -32.06 -26.39 -15.51
N GLY A 745 -32.97 -27.16 -14.90
CA GLY A 745 -32.70 -27.89 -13.65
C GLY A 745 -31.59 -28.94 -13.78
N VAL A 746 -31.56 -29.70 -14.88
CA VAL A 746 -30.47 -30.66 -15.16
C VAL A 746 -29.13 -29.95 -15.39
N ILE A 747 -29.13 -28.80 -16.07
CA ILE A 747 -27.92 -27.98 -16.30
C ILE A 747 -27.40 -27.41 -14.98
N TRP A 748 -28.28 -26.93 -14.10
CA TRP A 748 -27.92 -26.50 -12.74
C TRP A 748 -27.33 -27.65 -11.92
N LEU A 749 -27.94 -28.84 -11.96
CA LEU A 749 -27.43 -30.03 -11.28
C LEU A 749 -26.05 -30.44 -11.80
N TYR A 750 -25.86 -30.50 -13.12
CA TYR A 750 -24.57 -30.78 -13.76
C TYR A 750 -23.51 -29.76 -13.32
N SER A 751 -23.83 -28.48 -13.41
CA SER A 751 -22.94 -27.37 -13.02
C SER A 751 -22.52 -27.45 -11.55
N LEU A 752 -23.45 -27.82 -10.65
CA LEU A 752 -23.19 -27.97 -9.22
C LEU A 752 -22.34 -29.20 -8.90
N VAL A 753 -22.55 -30.33 -9.59
CA VAL A 753 -21.72 -31.54 -9.42
C VAL A 753 -20.28 -31.29 -9.87
N PHE A 754 -20.08 -30.72 -11.06
CA PHE A 754 -18.74 -30.45 -11.62
C PHE A 754 -18.05 -29.21 -11.05
N TYR A 755 -18.72 -28.46 -10.17
CA TYR A 755 -18.13 -27.38 -9.39
C TYR A 755 -17.26 -27.91 -8.23
N PHE A 756 -17.65 -28.97 -7.51
CA PHE A 756 -16.90 -29.46 -6.34
C PHE A 756 -15.43 -29.86 -6.64
N PRO A 757 -15.10 -30.53 -7.76
CA PRO A 757 -13.70 -30.87 -8.07
C PRO A 757 -12.79 -29.68 -8.34
N LEU A 758 -13.32 -28.48 -8.59
CA LEU A 758 -12.52 -27.26 -8.78
C LEU A 758 -11.70 -26.91 -7.53
N ASP A 759 -12.26 -27.08 -6.33
CA ASP A 759 -11.54 -26.87 -5.08
C ASP A 759 -10.40 -27.88 -4.90
N ILE A 760 -10.62 -29.14 -5.29
CA ILE A 760 -9.61 -30.20 -5.26
C ILE A 760 -8.46 -29.86 -6.22
N LEU A 761 -8.78 -29.46 -7.46
CA LEU A 761 -7.79 -29.04 -8.45
C LEU A 761 -7.00 -27.81 -7.98
N LYS A 762 -7.68 -26.82 -7.36
CA LYS A 762 -7.05 -25.65 -6.74
C LYS A 762 -6.04 -26.03 -5.65
N PHE A 763 -6.34 -27.06 -4.83
CA PHE A 763 -5.38 -27.55 -3.83
C PHE A 763 -4.21 -28.29 -4.48
N ILE A 764 -4.47 -29.16 -5.47
CA ILE A 764 -3.43 -29.90 -6.18
C ILE A 764 -2.44 -28.95 -6.87
N ILE A 765 -2.93 -27.98 -7.65
CA ILE A 765 -2.04 -27.05 -8.38
C ILE A 765 -1.26 -26.16 -7.42
N ARG A 766 -1.87 -25.67 -6.34
CA ARG A 766 -1.16 -24.89 -5.31
C ARG A 766 -0.11 -25.72 -4.57
N TYR A 767 -0.38 -26.99 -4.29
CA TYR A 767 0.59 -27.90 -3.68
C TYR A 767 1.76 -28.21 -4.62
N ALA A 768 1.48 -28.49 -5.89
CA ALA A 768 2.49 -28.74 -6.93
C ALA A 768 3.40 -27.51 -7.17
N LEU A 769 2.82 -26.31 -7.24
CA LEU A 769 3.55 -25.04 -7.41
C LEU A 769 4.33 -24.62 -6.15
N SER A 770 3.99 -25.13 -4.96
CA SER A 770 4.64 -24.74 -3.70
C SER A 770 6.07 -25.26 -3.50
N GLY A 771 6.65 -25.95 -4.48
CA GLY A 771 7.96 -26.61 -4.37
C GLY A 771 7.91 -27.90 -3.57
N LYS A 772 7.18 -27.93 -2.44
CA LYS A 772 7.07 -29.06 -1.51
C LYS A 772 6.74 -30.41 -2.15
N ALA A 773 5.95 -30.43 -3.22
CA ALA A 773 5.68 -31.65 -3.97
C ALA A 773 6.96 -32.21 -4.63
N TRP A 774 7.77 -31.34 -5.24
CA TRP A 774 9.05 -31.68 -5.83
C TRP A 774 10.12 -31.91 -4.77
N ASP A 775 10.19 -31.12 -3.71
CA ASP A 775 11.13 -31.33 -2.60
C ASP A 775 10.90 -32.69 -1.96
N ASN A 776 9.65 -33.08 -1.66
CA ASN A 776 9.33 -34.41 -1.13
C ASN A 776 9.68 -35.53 -2.13
N LEU A 777 9.54 -35.32 -3.44
CA LEU A 777 9.82 -36.33 -4.47
C LEU A 777 11.32 -36.47 -4.74
N VAL A 778 12.07 -35.36 -4.70
CA VAL A 778 13.54 -35.31 -4.80
C VAL A 778 14.16 -35.85 -3.52
N GLN A 779 13.71 -35.42 -2.33
CA GLN A 779 14.17 -35.95 -1.05
C GLN A 779 13.85 -37.44 -0.89
N ASN A 780 12.68 -37.92 -1.35
CA ASN A 780 12.41 -39.36 -1.37
C ASN A 780 13.28 -40.12 -2.40
N LYS A 781 13.64 -39.52 -3.54
CA LYS A 781 14.58 -40.15 -4.48
C LYS A 781 16.03 -40.16 -3.96
N THR A 782 16.51 -39.08 -3.35
CA THR A 782 17.87 -39.02 -2.77
C THR A 782 17.98 -39.84 -1.48
N ALA A 783 16.89 -39.99 -0.72
CA ALA A 783 16.81 -40.89 0.44
C ALA A 783 17.04 -42.37 0.10
N PHE A 784 16.96 -42.77 -1.17
CA PHE A 784 17.27 -44.13 -1.64
C PHE A 784 18.69 -44.31 -2.18
N THR A 785 19.47 -43.25 -2.42
CA THR A 785 20.76 -43.38 -3.14
C THR A 785 21.98 -42.71 -2.51
N ASN A 786 21.86 -41.98 -1.39
CA ASN A 786 23.01 -41.73 -0.50
C ASN A 786 22.56 -41.28 0.89
N LYS A 787 22.73 -42.14 1.90
CA LYS A 787 22.27 -41.89 3.27
C LYS A 787 23.32 -42.31 4.31
N ASN A 788 24.41 -41.54 4.39
CA ASN A 788 25.41 -41.69 5.47
C ASN A 788 25.19 -40.69 6.64
N ASP A 789 24.52 -39.56 6.41
CA ASP A 789 24.27 -38.54 7.45
C ASP A 789 22.78 -38.41 7.79
N PHE A 790 22.27 -39.37 8.58
CA PHE A 790 21.05 -39.14 9.36
C PHE A 790 21.36 -38.18 10.51
N GLY A 791 20.51 -37.17 10.70
CA GLY A 791 20.55 -36.30 11.88
C GLY A 791 21.61 -35.19 11.87
N LYS A 792 22.31 -34.89 10.76
CA LYS A 792 23.23 -33.74 10.73
C LYS A 792 22.50 -32.40 10.93
N GLY A 793 21.38 -32.18 10.24
CA GLY A 793 20.54 -30.99 10.44
C GLY A 793 19.88 -30.94 11.83
N GLU A 794 19.53 -32.10 12.42
CA GLU A 794 19.05 -32.16 13.81
C GLU A 794 20.16 -31.86 14.82
N ARG A 795 21.39 -32.33 14.58
CA ARG A 795 22.57 -31.99 15.39
C ARG A 795 22.97 -30.52 15.25
N GLU A 796 22.87 -29.93 14.05
CA GLU A 796 23.11 -28.50 13.83
C GLU A 796 22.02 -27.66 14.51
N ALA A 797 20.75 -28.07 14.47
CA ALA A 797 19.65 -27.43 15.20
C ALA A 797 19.79 -27.58 16.73
N GLN A 798 20.17 -28.77 17.22
CA GLN A 798 20.44 -29.03 18.63
C GLN A 798 21.69 -28.30 19.11
N TRP A 799 22.73 -28.15 18.28
CA TRP A 799 23.94 -27.39 18.59
C TRP A 799 23.66 -25.88 18.63
N ALA A 800 22.86 -25.36 17.68
CA ALA A 800 22.36 -23.99 17.74
C ALA A 800 21.44 -23.74 18.95
N ALA A 801 20.65 -24.73 19.37
CA ALA A 801 19.86 -24.66 20.61
C ALA A 801 20.74 -24.75 21.88
N ALA A 802 21.82 -25.54 21.85
CA ALA A 802 22.79 -25.67 22.94
C ALA A 802 23.61 -24.37 23.11
N GLN A 803 24.05 -23.74 22.01
CA GLN A 803 24.68 -22.41 22.06
C GLN A 803 23.73 -21.34 22.60
N ARG A 804 22.43 -21.40 22.28
CA ARG A 804 21.42 -20.48 22.85
C ARG A 804 21.17 -20.67 24.34
N THR A 805 21.35 -21.88 24.87
CA THR A 805 21.15 -22.18 26.31
C THR A 805 22.40 -21.92 27.15
N LEU A 806 23.61 -22.05 26.57
CA LEU A 806 24.88 -21.73 27.27
C LEU A 806 24.98 -20.26 27.72
N HIS A 807 24.24 -19.35 27.08
CA HIS A 807 24.20 -17.91 27.41
C HIS A 807 23.09 -17.53 28.43
N GLY A 808 22.56 -18.49 29.19
CA GLY A 808 21.71 -18.19 30.36
C GLY A 808 20.22 -18.01 30.09
N LEU A 809 19.72 -18.49 28.95
CA LEU A 809 18.29 -18.55 28.65
C LEU A 809 17.77 -19.97 28.92
N GLN A 810 16.95 -20.13 29.97
CA GLN A 810 16.06 -21.28 30.08
C GLN A 810 14.89 -21.11 29.09
N PRO A 811 14.66 -22.05 28.16
CA PRO A 811 13.39 -22.13 27.45
C PRO A 811 12.30 -22.67 28.39
N ALA A 812 11.05 -22.26 28.17
CA ALA A 812 9.92 -22.88 28.85
C ALA A 812 9.73 -24.33 28.37
N ASP A 813 9.43 -25.24 29.31
CA ASP A 813 9.26 -26.67 29.08
C ASP A 813 8.25 -26.97 27.97
N THR A 814 8.78 -27.32 26.80
CA THR A 814 8.03 -27.65 25.59
C THR A 814 8.55 -28.92 24.91
N ALA A 815 9.58 -29.55 25.49
CA ALA A 815 10.25 -30.73 24.92
C ALA A 815 9.48 -32.05 25.13
N GLU A 816 8.65 -32.16 26.17
CA GLU A 816 7.86 -33.38 26.42
C GLU A 816 6.61 -33.52 25.53
N LEU A 817 6.25 -32.47 24.77
CA LEU A 817 4.98 -32.40 24.03
C LEU A 817 5.00 -33.02 22.62
N PHE A 818 6.17 -33.45 22.12
CA PHE A 818 6.34 -33.84 20.70
C PHE A 818 6.89 -35.25 20.47
N ALA A 819 6.93 -36.09 21.50
CA ALA A 819 7.43 -37.46 21.43
C ALA A 819 6.38 -38.50 21.85
N ASP A 820 5.19 -38.52 21.22
CA ASP A 820 4.52 -39.81 20.94
C ASP A 820 3.37 -39.77 19.91
N LYS A 821 3.09 -40.94 19.31
CA LYS A 821 2.42 -41.05 17.99
C LYS A 821 0.88 -41.18 17.97
N ASN A 822 0.18 -41.05 19.10
CA ASN A 822 -1.24 -41.48 19.26
C ASN A 822 -2.24 -40.37 19.64
N ASN A 823 -1.95 -39.10 19.34
CA ASN A 823 -2.53 -37.95 20.05
C ASN A 823 -3.88 -37.38 19.52
N TYR A 824 -4.82 -38.20 19.01
CA TYR A 824 -6.16 -37.71 18.61
C TYR A 824 -7.26 -37.91 19.66
N ARG A 825 -7.02 -38.74 20.70
CA ARG A 825 -7.96 -38.96 21.81
C ARG A 825 -7.72 -37.99 22.98
N GLU A 826 -6.48 -37.76 23.37
CA GLU A 826 -6.12 -36.91 24.52
C GLU A 826 -6.46 -35.43 24.29
N LEU A 827 -6.32 -34.93 23.06
CA LEU A 827 -6.75 -33.56 22.69
C LEU A 827 -8.24 -33.31 22.98
N SER A 828 -9.09 -34.34 22.90
CA SER A 828 -10.51 -34.26 23.27
C SER A 828 -10.69 -34.15 24.78
N GLU A 829 -9.96 -34.94 25.56
CA GLU A 829 -10.04 -34.91 27.03
C GLU A 829 -9.43 -33.63 27.61
N ILE A 830 -8.34 -33.12 27.05
CA ILE A 830 -7.73 -31.84 27.46
C ILE A 830 -8.68 -30.68 27.16
N ALA A 831 -9.36 -30.69 26.00
CA ALA A 831 -10.38 -29.69 25.69
C ALA A 831 -11.60 -29.78 26.62
N GLU A 832 -12.04 -30.98 26.98
CA GLU A 832 -13.16 -31.18 27.91
C GLU A 832 -12.79 -30.80 29.35
N GLN A 833 -11.57 -31.10 29.81
CA GLN A 833 -11.05 -30.66 31.10
C GLN A 833 -10.83 -29.14 31.15
N ALA A 834 -10.35 -28.52 30.07
CA ALA A 834 -10.23 -27.06 29.97
C ALA A 834 -11.60 -26.38 30.04
N LYS A 835 -12.61 -26.95 29.35
CA LYS A 835 -14.00 -26.48 29.43
C LYS A 835 -14.54 -26.59 30.85
N ARG A 836 -14.38 -27.75 31.53
CA ARG A 836 -14.78 -27.92 32.94
C ARG A 836 -14.05 -26.96 33.88
N ARG A 837 -12.75 -26.68 33.68
CA ARG A 837 -11.99 -25.71 34.48
C ARG A 837 -12.48 -24.28 34.27
N ALA A 838 -12.81 -23.88 33.04
CA ALA A 838 -13.42 -22.58 32.75
C ALA A 838 -14.83 -22.44 33.36
N GLU A 839 -15.61 -23.51 33.34
CA GLU A 839 -16.96 -23.55 33.93
C GLU A 839 -16.91 -23.49 35.47
N VAL A 840 -15.95 -24.18 36.10
CA VAL A 840 -15.67 -24.06 37.56
C VAL A 840 -15.12 -22.68 37.93
N ALA A 841 -14.29 -22.05 37.09
CA ALA A 841 -13.82 -20.68 37.31
C ALA A 841 -14.98 -19.67 37.27
N ARG A 842 -15.86 -19.78 36.27
CA ARG A 842 -17.09 -18.97 36.14
C ARG A 842 -18.07 -19.17 37.31
N LEU A 843 -18.17 -20.39 37.84
CA LEU A 843 -18.97 -20.69 39.03
C LEU A 843 -18.32 -20.14 40.33
N ARG A 844 -16.98 -20.04 40.39
CA ARG A 844 -16.27 -19.42 41.53
C ARG A 844 -16.46 -17.90 41.60
N GLU A 845 -16.51 -17.19 40.48
CA GLU A 845 -16.77 -15.73 40.48
C GLU A 845 -18.12 -15.39 41.15
N LEU A 846 -19.16 -16.19 40.87
CA LEU A 846 -20.52 -16.00 41.39
C LEU A 846 -20.67 -16.15 42.91
N HIS A 847 -19.74 -16.84 43.58
CA HIS A 847 -19.78 -17.05 45.04
C HIS A 847 -18.93 -16.05 45.85
N THR A 848 -18.25 -15.10 45.20
CA THR A 848 -17.55 -14.03 45.91
C THR A 848 -18.45 -12.80 46.06
N LEU A 849 -18.51 -12.25 47.27
CA LEU A 849 -19.31 -11.06 47.59
C LEU A 849 -18.92 -9.87 46.70
N LYS A 850 -17.64 -9.77 46.35
CA LYS A 850 -17.08 -8.81 45.39
C LYS A 850 -17.64 -8.99 43.96
N GLY A 851 -17.62 -10.21 43.42
CA GLY A 851 -18.16 -10.51 42.09
C GLY A 851 -19.67 -10.24 41.98
N HIS A 852 -20.42 -10.50 43.05
CA HIS A 852 -21.85 -10.16 43.10
C HIS A 852 -22.08 -8.64 43.09
N VAL A 853 -21.31 -7.87 43.88
CA VAL A 853 -21.38 -6.40 43.89
C VAL A 853 -20.99 -5.81 42.52
N GLU A 854 -19.88 -6.24 41.92
CA GLU A 854 -19.44 -5.76 40.60
C GLU A 854 -20.46 -6.10 39.49
N SER A 855 -21.09 -7.27 39.55
CA SER A 855 -22.17 -7.66 38.63
C SER A 855 -23.41 -6.77 38.78
N VAL A 856 -23.86 -6.51 40.01
CA VAL A 856 -25.04 -5.66 40.28
C VAL A 856 -24.77 -4.20 39.94
N VAL A 857 -23.55 -3.69 40.18
CA VAL A 857 -23.13 -2.33 39.81
C VAL A 857 -23.10 -2.15 38.29
N LYS A 858 -22.54 -3.12 37.54
CA LYS A 858 -22.61 -3.12 36.07
C LYS A 858 -24.03 -3.21 35.54
N LEU A 859 -24.88 -4.06 36.13
CA LEU A 859 -26.28 -4.21 35.72
C LEU A 859 -27.14 -2.95 36.01
N LYS A 860 -26.73 -2.13 36.98
CA LYS A 860 -27.40 -0.84 37.29
C LYS A 860 -26.74 0.39 36.65
N GLY A 861 -25.64 0.23 35.89
CA GLY A 861 -24.99 1.32 35.18
C GLY A 861 -24.39 2.41 36.07
N LEU A 862 -23.93 2.05 37.27
CA LEU A 862 -23.31 2.99 38.22
C LEU A 862 -21.78 2.98 38.07
N ASP A 863 -21.17 4.16 38.17
CA ASP A 863 -19.75 4.35 37.89
C ASP A 863 -18.85 3.99 39.08
N ILE A 864 -17.89 3.10 38.85
CA ILE A 864 -17.16 2.38 39.92
C ILE A 864 -16.17 3.28 40.68
N GLU A 865 -15.72 4.37 40.08
CA GLU A 865 -14.67 5.24 40.62
C GLU A 865 -15.11 6.12 41.82
N THR A 866 -16.41 6.16 42.14
CA THR A 866 -16.94 7.01 43.22
C THR A 866 -16.95 6.37 44.62
N ILE A 867 -16.61 5.08 44.75
CA ILE A 867 -16.62 4.38 46.04
C ILE A 867 -15.24 4.48 46.71
N GLN A 868 -15.09 5.45 47.63
CA GLN A 868 -13.88 5.58 48.46
C GLN A 868 -13.64 4.32 49.29
N GLN A 869 -12.45 3.72 49.14
CA GLN A 869 -12.04 2.54 49.90
C GLN A 869 -11.59 2.92 51.32
N HIS A 870 -12.52 2.82 52.28
CA HIS A 870 -12.17 2.48 53.66
C HIS A 870 -12.77 1.11 53.98
N TYR A 871 -11.92 0.10 54.17
CA TYR A 871 -11.75 -0.63 55.43
C TYR A 871 -10.80 -1.83 55.26
N THR A 872 -9.96 -2.02 56.26
CA THR A 872 -9.13 -3.20 56.52
C THR A 872 -9.95 -4.37 57.03
N VAL A 873 -9.66 -5.61 56.58
CA VAL A 873 -8.90 -6.63 57.34
C VAL A 873 -8.11 -7.47 56.32
#